data_AF-G2WDV8-F1
#
_entry.id   AF-G2WDV8-F1
#
_cell.length_a   1.000
_cell.length_b   1.000
_cell.length_c   1.000
_cell.angle_alpha   90.00
_cell.angle_beta   90.00
_cell.angle_gamma   90.00
#
_symmetry.space_group_name_H-M   'P 1'
#
loop_
_entity.id
_entity.type
_entity.pdbx_description
1 polymer ?
#
loop_
_entity_poly.entity_id
_entity_poly.type
_entity_poly.pdbx_seq_one_letter_code
_entity_poly.pdbx_strand_id
1 'polypeptide(L)'
;MNGIDDLLNINDRIKQVQNERNELASKLQNLKQSLASNDTEVALSEVIAQDIIEVGASVEGLEQLRAKYGDLQILNKLEKIAVQQTQMQAGVDKLDSFERQLDELAEQPPDQFTLDDVKALHSKLTSVFATVPQINNIDSQYAAYNKLKSKVTGKYNDVIIQRLATSWSNTFDQKLLEAQWDTQKFASTSVGLVKCLRENSTKLYQLSLLYLPLEEETQNGDSERPLSRSNNNQEPVLWNFKSLANNFNVRFTYHFHATSSSSKIETYFQFLNDYLTENLYKCINIFHDDCNGLTKPVIHEQFINYVLQPIRDKVRSTLFQNDLKTLIVLISQILATDKNLLNSFHYHGLGLVSLISDEVWEKWINYEVEMANRQFINITKNPEDFPKSSQNFVKLINKIYDYLEPFYDLDFDLLVRYKLMTCSLIFMNLTSSYLDYILTVDSLNETRTKEQELYQTMAKLQHVNFVYRKIKSLSSNSIFIRLTDIVNSTESKKYNSLFQNVENDYEKAMSTDMQNSIVHRIQKLLKETLRNYFKISTWSTLEMSVDENIGPSSVPSAELVNSINVLRRLINKLDSMDIPLAISLKVKNELLNVIVNYFTESILKLNKFNENGLNQFLHDFKSLSSILSLPSHATNYKCMSLHELVKILKLKYDPNNQQFLNPEYIKTGNFTSLKEAYSIKYLKDTKIQDALYRIIYGNIL
;
A
#
# COMPACT_ATOMS: atom_id res chain seq x y z
N MET A 1 76.38 -0.98 -44.46
CA MET A 1 75.71 -2.30 -44.37
C MET A 1 74.23 -2.03 -44.12
N ASN A 2 73.40 -2.10 -45.16
CA ASN A 2 71.95 -2.06 -45.04
C ASN A 2 71.50 -3.48 -44.70
N GLY A 3 71.04 -3.68 -43.46
CA GLY A 3 70.68 -4.98 -42.93
C GLY A 3 69.36 -5.50 -43.52
N ILE A 4 69.30 -6.81 -43.71
CA ILE A 4 68.14 -7.60 -44.17
C ILE A 4 66.87 -7.34 -43.33
N ASP A 5 67.03 -6.86 -42.10
CA ASP A 5 65.94 -6.52 -41.17
C ASP A 5 65.05 -5.35 -41.64
N ASP A 6 65.61 -4.37 -42.36
CA ASP A 6 64.83 -3.21 -42.85
C ASP A 6 63.95 -3.59 -44.08
N LEU A 7 64.37 -4.62 -44.83
CA LEU A 7 63.63 -5.16 -45.98
C LEU A 7 62.46 -6.05 -45.52
N LEU A 8 62.60 -6.77 -44.40
CA LEU A 8 61.50 -7.48 -43.76
C LEU A 8 60.40 -6.53 -43.26
N ASN A 9 60.81 -5.40 -42.66
CA ASN A 9 59.91 -4.35 -42.18
C ASN A 9 59.15 -3.64 -43.32
N ILE A 10 59.79 -3.47 -44.49
CA ILE A 10 59.12 -2.96 -45.70
C ILE A 10 58.08 -3.96 -46.22
N ASN A 11 58.36 -5.26 -46.18
CA ASN A 11 57.44 -6.28 -46.67
C ASN A 11 56.19 -6.41 -45.77
N ASP A 12 56.38 -6.30 -44.45
CA ASP A 12 55.27 -6.24 -43.50
C ASP A 12 54.48 -4.93 -43.60
N ARG A 13 55.14 -3.78 -43.87
CA ARG A 13 54.44 -2.53 -44.20
C ARG A 13 53.64 -2.61 -45.49
N ILE A 14 54.13 -3.31 -46.52
CA ILE A 14 53.38 -3.54 -47.76
C ILE A 14 52.14 -4.39 -47.48
N LYS A 15 52.24 -5.43 -46.65
CA LYS A 15 51.08 -6.22 -46.21
C LYS A 15 50.11 -5.41 -45.35
N GLN A 16 50.61 -4.56 -44.45
CA GLN A 16 49.77 -3.62 -43.70
C GLN A 16 49.01 -2.69 -44.65
N VAL A 17 49.69 -2.07 -45.62
CA VAL A 17 49.04 -1.19 -46.60
C VAL A 17 48.04 -1.95 -47.49
N GLN A 18 48.33 -3.19 -47.86
CA GLN A 18 47.37 -4.04 -48.60
C GLN A 18 46.16 -4.41 -47.74
N ASN A 19 46.36 -4.71 -46.46
CA ASN A 19 45.28 -4.99 -45.52
C ASN A 19 44.44 -3.75 -45.24
N GLU A 20 45.07 -2.59 -45.03
CA GLU A 20 44.38 -1.30 -44.88
C GLU A 20 43.60 -0.95 -46.15
N ARG A 21 44.16 -1.20 -47.35
CA ARG A 21 43.44 -1.02 -48.62
C ARG A 21 42.26 -1.97 -48.78
N ASN A 22 42.41 -3.24 -48.41
CA ASN A 22 41.33 -4.23 -48.48
C ASN A 22 40.23 -3.96 -47.43
N GLU A 23 40.61 -3.54 -46.21
CA GLU A 23 39.68 -3.09 -45.19
C GLU A 23 38.95 -1.82 -45.61
N LEU A 24 39.67 -0.84 -46.16
CA LEU A 24 39.08 0.40 -46.67
C LEU A 24 38.12 0.10 -47.83
N ALA A 25 38.51 -0.74 -48.78
CA ALA A 25 37.65 -1.13 -49.90
C ALA A 25 36.39 -1.88 -49.46
N SER A 26 36.50 -2.81 -48.50
CA SER A 26 35.35 -3.54 -47.97
C SER A 26 34.44 -2.65 -47.11
N LYS A 27 35.00 -1.76 -46.28
CA LYS A 27 34.23 -0.75 -45.53
C LYS A 27 33.52 0.23 -46.45
N LEU A 28 34.18 0.70 -47.52
CA LEU A 28 33.60 1.58 -48.53
C LEU A 28 32.44 0.90 -49.25
N GLN A 29 32.58 -0.39 -49.61
CA GLN A 29 31.52 -1.16 -50.25
C GLN A 29 30.31 -1.39 -49.32
N ASN A 30 30.55 -1.68 -48.04
CA ASN A 30 29.48 -1.82 -47.04
C ASN A 30 28.76 -0.49 -46.78
N LEU A 31 29.48 0.63 -46.80
CA LEU A 31 28.91 1.97 -46.67
C LEU A 31 28.01 2.30 -47.88
N LYS A 32 28.45 1.96 -49.10
CA LYS A 32 27.63 2.06 -50.32
C LYS A 32 26.35 1.23 -50.23
N GLN A 33 26.42 0.01 -49.70
CA GLN A 33 25.23 -0.84 -49.49
C GLN A 33 24.28 -0.29 -48.42
N SER A 34 24.80 0.31 -47.35
CA SER A 34 23.99 0.96 -46.30
C SER A 34 23.23 2.19 -46.84
N LEU A 35 23.88 2.96 -47.72
CA LEU A 35 23.27 4.10 -48.42
C LEU A 35 22.22 3.64 -49.45
N ALA A 36 22.51 2.58 -50.23
CA ALA A 36 21.59 2.01 -51.22
C ALA A 36 20.36 1.32 -50.60
N SER A 37 20.43 0.87 -49.34
CA SER A 37 19.28 0.28 -48.63
C SER A 37 18.16 1.29 -48.31
N ASN A 38 18.40 2.60 -48.54
CA ASN A 38 17.48 3.68 -48.21
C ASN A 38 16.91 4.43 -49.44
N ASP A 39 17.24 4.03 -50.69
CA ASP A 39 16.80 4.78 -51.88
C ASP A 39 16.62 3.89 -53.14
N THR A 40 15.64 4.20 -53.99
CA THR A 40 15.12 3.32 -55.07
C THR A 40 15.60 3.65 -56.51
N GLU A 41 16.63 4.47 -56.71
CA GLU A 41 17.03 4.95 -58.06
C GLU A 41 18.55 4.78 -58.32
N VAL A 42 18.93 3.83 -59.19
CA VAL A 42 20.22 3.09 -59.12
C VAL A 42 21.37 3.62 -60.03
N ALA A 43 21.19 4.66 -60.85
CA ALA A 43 22.24 5.11 -61.78
C ALA A 43 22.82 6.52 -61.49
N LEU A 44 22.03 7.43 -60.91
CA LEU A 44 22.52 8.71 -60.36
C LEU A 44 23.15 8.53 -58.96
N SER A 45 22.87 7.39 -58.32
CA SER A 45 23.23 7.07 -56.94
C SER A 45 24.72 6.83 -56.69
N GLU A 46 25.50 6.36 -57.67
CA GLU A 46 26.91 6.00 -57.43
C GLU A 46 27.81 7.24 -57.30
N VAL A 47 27.61 8.25 -58.15
CA VAL A 47 28.34 9.53 -58.09
C VAL A 47 27.92 10.32 -56.85
N ILE A 48 26.62 10.34 -56.54
CA ILE A 48 26.09 10.98 -55.34
C ILE A 48 26.60 10.25 -54.08
N ALA A 49 26.69 8.92 -54.08
CA ALA A 49 27.27 8.17 -52.97
C ALA A 49 28.76 8.47 -52.80
N GLN A 50 29.53 8.58 -53.89
CA GLN A 50 30.94 8.93 -53.80
C GLN A 50 31.15 10.35 -53.23
N ASP A 51 30.35 11.31 -53.68
CA ASP A 51 30.34 12.68 -53.14
C ASP A 51 29.90 12.70 -51.65
N ILE A 52 28.88 11.91 -51.26
CA ILE A 52 28.45 11.76 -49.85
C ILE A 52 29.56 11.15 -49.00
N ILE A 53 30.31 10.17 -49.51
CA ILE A 53 31.42 9.55 -48.78
C ILE A 53 32.57 10.57 -48.60
N GLU A 54 32.82 11.42 -49.59
CA GLU A 54 33.90 12.40 -49.55
C GLU A 54 33.60 13.58 -48.60
N VAL A 55 32.37 14.12 -48.61
CA VAL A 55 32.04 15.36 -47.86
C VAL A 55 30.84 15.26 -46.91
N GLY A 56 30.12 14.14 -46.91
CA GLY A 56 28.84 13.96 -46.21
C GLY A 56 28.92 13.81 -44.68
N ALA A 57 30.11 13.89 -44.09
CA ALA A 57 30.29 13.96 -42.64
C ALA A 57 30.27 15.41 -42.10
N SER A 58 30.30 16.41 -42.99
CA SER A 58 30.30 17.84 -42.65
C SER A 58 29.00 18.51 -43.08
N VAL A 59 28.50 19.45 -42.27
CA VAL A 59 27.27 20.20 -42.59
C VAL A 59 27.47 21.04 -43.85
N GLU A 60 28.60 21.74 -43.98
CA GLU A 60 28.92 22.55 -45.16
C GLU A 60 29.03 21.70 -46.44
N GLY A 61 29.65 20.51 -46.35
CA GLY A 61 29.69 19.56 -47.45
C GLY A 61 28.30 19.09 -47.87
N LEU A 62 27.41 18.80 -46.91
CA LEU A 62 26.03 18.39 -47.19
C LEU A 62 25.18 19.51 -47.81
N GLU A 63 25.38 20.77 -47.40
CA GLU A 63 24.74 21.92 -48.06
C GLU A 63 25.22 22.09 -49.51
N GLN A 64 26.51 21.88 -49.79
CA GLN A 64 27.03 21.89 -51.16
C GLN A 64 26.41 20.77 -52.01
N LEU A 65 26.20 19.58 -51.44
CA LEU A 65 25.52 18.47 -52.12
C LEU A 65 24.03 18.76 -52.35
N ARG A 66 23.36 19.41 -51.40
CA ARG A 66 21.98 19.88 -51.56
C ARG A 66 21.86 20.92 -52.68
N ALA A 67 22.80 21.87 -52.74
CA ALA A 67 22.85 22.86 -53.81
C ALA A 67 23.14 22.25 -55.19
N LYS A 68 23.93 21.16 -55.24
CA LYS A 68 24.35 20.48 -56.47
C LYS A 68 23.33 19.48 -57.00
N TYR A 69 22.63 18.76 -56.12
CA TYR A 69 21.76 17.62 -56.49
C TYR A 69 20.29 17.78 -56.06
N GLY A 70 19.94 18.87 -55.37
CA GLY A 70 18.59 19.12 -54.84
C GLY A 70 18.37 18.50 -53.45
N ASP A 71 17.16 18.70 -52.92
CA ASP A 71 16.76 18.28 -51.57
C ASP A 71 16.51 16.76 -51.47
N LEU A 72 17.57 15.96 -51.53
CA LEU A 72 17.48 14.52 -51.33
C LEU A 72 17.17 14.20 -49.86
N GLN A 73 16.22 13.29 -49.62
CA GLN A 73 15.79 12.90 -48.27
C GLN A 73 16.95 12.32 -47.45
N ILE A 74 17.89 11.62 -48.10
CA ILE A 74 19.08 11.05 -47.45
C ILE A 74 20.07 12.13 -47.00
N LEU A 75 20.24 13.21 -47.77
CA LEU A 75 21.09 14.34 -47.39
C LEU A 75 20.52 15.03 -46.15
N ASN A 76 19.19 15.19 -46.06
CA ASN A 76 18.55 15.72 -44.85
C ASN A 76 18.76 14.82 -43.62
N LYS A 77 18.67 13.49 -43.78
CA LYS A 77 18.97 12.55 -42.68
C LYS A 77 20.43 12.63 -42.23
N LEU A 78 21.37 12.69 -43.17
CA LEU A 78 22.80 12.83 -42.88
C LEU A 78 23.13 14.18 -42.25
N GLU A 79 22.49 15.26 -42.70
CA GLU A 79 22.71 16.61 -42.18
C GLU A 79 22.24 16.72 -40.74
N LYS A 80 21.12 16.10 -40.37
CA LYS A 80 20.70 16.02 -38.97
C LYS A 80 21.75 15.35 -38.08
N ILE A 81 22.34 14.25 -38.55
CA ILE A 81 23.39 13.53 -37.81
C ILE A 81 24.69 14.36 -37.76
N ALA A 82 25.09 14.96 -38.87
CA ALA A 82 26.30 15.78 -38.96
C ALA A 82 26.19 17.06 -38.10
N VAL A 83 25.04 17.72 -38.10
CA VAL A 83 24.75 18.88 -37.22
C VAL A 83 24.85 18.45 -35.76
N GLN A 84 24.24 17.32 -35.39
CA GLN A 84 24.30 16.78 -34.03
C GLN A 84 25.74 16.48 -33.58
N GLN A 85 26.52 15.77 -34.42
CA GLN A 85 27.90 15.45 -34.10
C GLN A 85 28.79 16.71 -34.03
N THR A 86 28.58 17.67 -34.93
CA THR A 86 29.33 18.93 -34.95
C THR A 86 29.02 19.77 -33.72
N GLN A 87 27.76 19.90 -33.34
CA GLN A 87 27.34 20.61 -32.13
C GLN A 87 27.92 19.97 -30.87
N MET A 88 27.92 18.64 -30.80
CA MET A 88 28.49 17.89 -29.68
C MET A 88 30.01 18.07 -29.60
N GLN A 89 30.75 17.96 -30.71
CA GLN A 89 32.19 18.20 -30.73
C GLN A 89 32.52 19.65 -30.32
N ALA A 90 31.80 20.64 -30.86
CA ALA A 90 31.94 22.03 -30.44
C ALA A 90 31.59 22.23 -28.96
N GLY A 91 30.67 21.43 -28.42
CA GLY A 91 30.36 21.37 -26.99
C GLY A 91 31.53 20.86 -26.16
N VAL A 92 32.19 19.77 -26.59
CA VAL A 92 33.40 19.23 -25.96
C VAL A 92 34.52 20.29 -25.96
N ASP A 93 34.79 20.91 -27.10
CA ASP A 93 35.86 21.91 -27.22
C ASP A 93 35.62 23.12 -26.30
N LYS A 94 34.35 23.57 -26.18
CA LYS A 94 33.95 24.64 -25.26
C LYS A 94 34.07 24.22 -23.80
N LEU A 95 33.72 22.98 -23.44
CA LEU A 95 33.87 22.46 -22.07
C LEU A 95 35.33 22.33 -21.68
N ASP A 96 36.19 21.82 -22.56
CA ASP A 96 37.63 21.75 -22.32
C ASP A 96 38.25 23.15 -22.17
N SER A 97 37.81 24.11 -22.98
CA SER A 97 38.23 25.51 -22.82
C SER A 97 37.74 26.11 -21.50
N PHE A 98 36.55 25.77 -21.05
CA PHE A 98 36.02 26.23 -19.77
C PHE A 98 36.73 25.57 -18.59
N GLU A 99 37.08 24.29 -18.69
CA GLU A 99 37.87 23.58 -17.67
C GLU A 99 39.22 24.28 -17.43
N ARG A 100 39.93 24.67 -18.49
CA ARG A 100 41.19 25.42 -18.37
C ARG A 100 40.99 26.78 -17.69
N GLN A 101 39.89 27.46 -17.99
CA GLN A 101 39.56 28.71 -17.30
C GLN A 101 39.28 28.48 -15.81
N LEU A 102 38.64 27.37 -15.43
CA LEU A 102 38.44 27.00 -14.03
C LEU A 102 39.77 26.72 -13.32
N ASP A 103 40.73 26.07 -13.99
CA ASP A 103 42.08 25.86 -13.44
C ASP A 103 42.81 27.17 -13.15
N GLU A 104 42.69 28.16 -14.04
CA GLU A 104 43.28 29.48 -13.79
C GLU A 104 42.59 30.22 -12.62
N LEU A 105 41.25 30.17 -12.56
CA LEU A 105 40.48 30.79 -11.48
C LEU A 105 40.65 30.06 -10.13
N ALA A 106 41.09 28.80 -10.16
CA ALA A 106 41.43 28.03 -8.97
C ALA A 106 42.62 28.65 -8.21
N GLU A 107 43.52 29.37 -8.87
CA GLU A 107 44.69 29.99 -8.23
C GLU A 107 44.37 31.39 -7.67
N GLN A 108 43.26 31.99 -8.09
CA GLN A 108 42.86 33.33 -7.62
C GLN A 108 42.28 33.26 -6.19
N PRO A 109 42.63 34.19 -5.28
CA PRO A 109 42.09 34.19 -3.92
C PRO A 109 40.58 34.49 -3.90
N PRO A 110 39.82 33.87 -2.97
CA PRO A 110 38.35 33.93 -2.95
C PRO A 110 37.79 35.34 -2.72
N ASP A 111 38.54 36.22 -2.05
CA ASP A 111 38.07 37.56 -1.67
C ASP A 111 38.05 38.54 -2.85
N GLN A 112 38.69 38.18 -3.97
CA GLN A 112 38.71 39.00 -5.18
C GLN A 112 37.49 38.78 -6.08
N PHE A 113 36.73 37.71 -5.86
CA PHE A 113 35.54 37.42 -6.65
C PHE A 113 34.36 38.26 -6.16
N THR A 114 33.64 38.86 -7.10
CA THR A 114 32.32 39.45 -6.84
C THR A 114 31.22 38.44 -7.16
N LEU A 115 30.00 38.70 -6.68
CA LEU A 115 28.87 37.85 -7.02
C LEU A 115 28.57 37.87 -8.54
N ASP A 116 28.80 39.00 -9.19
CA ASP A 116 28.52 39.16 -10.62
C ASP A 116 29.52 38.37 -11.48
N ASP A 117 30.78 38.23 -11.04
CA ASP A 117 31.77 37.38 -11.70
C ASP A 117 31.31 35.91 -11.71
N VAL A 118 30.78 35.42 -10.58
CA VAL A 118 30.27 34.05 -10.47
C VAL A 118 28.99 33.87 -11.30
N LYS A 119 28.10 34.87 -11.32
CA LYS A 119 26.91 34.87 -12.20
C LYS A 119 27.29 34.83 -13.67
N ALA A 120 28.33 35.56 -14.07
CA ALA A 120 28.85 35.53 -15.44
C ALA A 120 29.44 34.15 -15.78
N LEU A 121 30.19 33.54 -14.87
CA LEU A 121 30.72 32.18 -15.04
C LEU A 121 29.59 31.13 -15.16
N HIS A 122 28.58 31.21 -14.31
CA HIS A 122 27.40 30.35 -14.38
C HIS A 122 26.68 30.50 -15.73
N SER A 123 26.45 31.73 -16.17
CA SER A 123 25.81 32.03 -17.47
C SER A 123 26.63 31.51 -18.64
N LYS A 124 27.96 31.63 -18.57
CA LYS A 124 28.87 31.09 -19.57
C LYS A 124 28.78 29.57 -19.62
N LEU A 125 28.85 28.87 -18.49
CA LEU A 125 28.78 27.41 -18.45
C LEU A 125 27.42 26.87 -18.94
N THR A 126 26.31 27.46 -18.47
CA THR A 126 24.96 27.08 -18.92
C THR A 126 24.74 27.36 -20.41
N SER A 127 25.34 28.42 -20.97
CA SER A 127 25.33 28.66 -22.42
C SER A 127 26.09 27.59 -23.23
N VAL A 128 27.13 26.98 -22.64
CA VAL A 128 27.83 25.85 -23.23
C VAL A 128 26.93 24.61 -23.22
N PHE A 129 26.19 24.37 -22.13
CA PHE A 129 25.20 23.28 -22.08
C PHE A 129 24.08 23.46 -23.11
N ALA A 130 23.63 24.70 -23.34
CA ALA A 130 22.62 25.00 -24.35
C ALA A 130 23.13 24.82 -25.80
N THR A 131 24.45 24.73 -26.02
CA THR A 131 25.03 24.47 -27.35
C THR A 131 24.73 23.04 -27.84
N VAL A 132 24.58 22.08 -26.93
CA VAL A 132 24.33 20.67 -27.27
C VAL A 132 22.88 20.33 -26.88
N PRO A 133 21.97 20.18 -27.86
CA PRO A 133 20.59 19.80 -27.55
C PRO A 133 20.53 18.40 -26.92
N GLN A 134 19.69 18.24 -25.90
CA GLN A 134 19.52 16.96 -25.21
C GLN A 134 18.83 15.96 -26.15
N ILE A 135 19.55 14.93 -26.58
CA ILE A 135 19.04 13.88 -27.48
C ILE A 135 19.27 12.52 -26.84
N ASN A 136 18.21 11.72 -26.72
CA ASN A 136 18.24 10.37 -26.13
C ASN A 136 18.77 9.32 -27.12
N ASN A 137 19.90 9.58 -27.77
CA ASN A 137 20.57 8.60 -28.62
C ASN A 137 21.60 7.81 -27.79
N ILE A 138 21.61 6.49 -27.95
CA ILE A 138 22.53 5.56 -27.27
C ILE A 138 23.89 5.56 -28.01
N ASP A 139 24.47 6.74 -28.24
CA ASP A 139 25.74 6.88 -28.95
C ASP A 139 26.92 7.05 -27.97
N SER A 140 28.02 6.38 -28.26
CA SER A 140 29.23 6.35 -27.41
C SER A 140 29.88 7.73 -27.24
N GLN A 141 29.74 8.63 -28.23
CA GLN A 141 30.26 9.99 -28.14
C GLN A 141 29.39 10.91 -27.27
N TYR A 142 28.08 10.68 -27.20
CA TYR A 142 27.19 11.44 -26.32
C TYR A 142 27.49 11.13 -24.85
N ALA A 143 27.79 9.87 -24.54
CA ALA A 143 28.29 9.47 -23.22
C ALA A 143 29.64 10.14 -22.87
N ALA A 144 30.55 10.29 -23.84
CA ALA A 144 31.81 10.99 -23.62
C ALA A 144 31.58 12.48 -23.29
N TYR A 145 30.68 13.15 -24.00
CA TYR A 145 30.27 14.53 -23.67
C TYR A 145 29.65 14.63 -22.27
N ASN A 146 28.73 13.72 -21.90
CA ASN A 146 28.09 13.75 -20.58
C ASN A 146 29.08 13.53 -19.43
N LYS A 147 30.06 12.64 -19.60
CA LYS A 147 31.14 12.45 -18.62
C LYS A 147 31.98 13.71 -18.46
N LEU A 148 32.33 14.39 -19.55
CA LEU A 148 33.04 15.67 -19.49
C LEU A 148 32.19 16.76 -18.86
N LYS A 149 30.92 16.88 -19.25
CA LYS A 149 29.93 17.80 -18.66
C LYS A 149 29.88 17.63 -17.14
N SER A 150 29.74 16.40 -16.66
CA SER A 150 29.72 16.07 -15.23
C SER A 150 31.02 16.45 -14.53
N LYS A 151 32.19 16.10 -15.11
CA LYS A 151 33.51 16.46 -14.58
C LYS A 151 33.69 17.98 -14.44
N VAL A 152 33.39 18.74 -15.49
CA VAL A 152 33.52 20.21 -15.50
C VAL A 152 32.55 20.86 -14.52
N THR A 153 31.33 20.33 -14.42
CA THR A 153 30.32 20.81 -13.45
C THR A 153 30.76 20.54 -12.01
N GLY A 154 31.25 19.34 -11.71
CA GLY A 154 31.81 19.01 -10.40
C GLY A 154 32.97 19.93 -10.03
N LYS A 155 33.88 20.18 -10.97
CA LYS A 155 35.00 21.12 -10.77
C LYS A 155 34.53 22.55 -10.51
N TYR A 156 33.56 23.06 -11.27
CA TYR A 156 32.98 24.39 -11.04
C TYR A 156 32.36 24.49 -9.64
N ASN A 157 31.58 23.49 -9.25
CA ASN A 157 30.93 23.45 -7.95
C ASN A 157 31.94 23.37 -6.79
N ASP A 158 32.94 22.51 -6.88
CA ASP A 158 33.92 22.27 -5.80
C ASP A 158 34.96 23.40 -5.71
N VAL A 159 35.50 23.84 -6.84
CA VAL A 159 36.62 24.80 -6.88
C VAL A 159 36.15 26.24 -6.74
N ILE A 160 35.01 26.59 -7.33
CA ILE A 160 34.50 27.96 -7.33
C ILE A 160 33.42 28.11 -6.25
N ILE A 161 32.27 27.44 -6.39
CA ILE A 161 31.11 27.68 -5.52
C ILE A 161 31.42 27.33 -4.07
N GLN A 162 31.88 26.11 -3.78
CA GLN A 162 32.13 25.66 -2.41
C GLN A 162 33.23 26.46 -1.72
N ARG A 163 34.29 26.83 -2.45
CA ARG A 163 35.38 27.64 -1.91
C ARG A 163 34.93 29.05 -1.54
N LEU A 164 34.25 29.73 -2.47
CA LEU A 164 33.73 31.09 -2.23
C LEU A 164 32.67 31.09 -1.14
N ALA A 165 31.75 30.13 -1.18
CA ALA A 165 30.68 30.03 -0.21
C ALA A 165 31.22 29.76 1.19
N THR A 166 32.25 28.94 1.35
CA THR A 166 32.91 28.71 2.65
C THR A 166 33.59 29.98 3.17
N SER A 167 34.34 30.70 2.33
CA SER A 167 35.00 31.96 2.76
C SER A 167 33.98 33.01 3.20
N TRP A 168 32.94 33.22 2.38
CA TRP A 168 31.92 34.23 2.66
C TRP A 168 31.01 33.83 3.82
N SER A 169 30.72 32.53 3.98
CA SER A 169 29.99 31.98 5.13
C SER A 169 30.75 32.27 6.42
N ASN A 170 32.03 31.90 6.52
CA ASN A 170 32.82 32.15 7.75
C ASN A 170 32.86 33.64 8.13
N THR A 171 33.02 34.52 7.13
CA THR A 171 32.98 35.97 7.36
C THR A 171 31.61 36.44 7.85
N PHE A 172 30.53 35.88 7.29
CA PHE A 172 29.17 36.22 7.67
C PHE A 172 28.79 35.69 9.05
N ASP A 173 29.20 34.46 9.39
CA ASP A 173 29.02 33.82 10.69
C ASP A 173 29.61 34.66 11.81
N GLN A 174 30.85 35.14 11.62
CA GLN A 174 31.53 35.99 12.58
C GLN A 174 30.76 37.29 12.82
N LYS A 175 30.22 37.89 11.76
CA LYS A 175 29.38 39.09 11.85
C LYS A 175 28.05 38.85 12.56
N LEU A 176 27.44 37.67 12.37
CA LEU A 176 26.20 37.27 13.05
C LEU A 176 26.43 37.02 14.55
N LEU A 177 27.58 36.49 14.93
CA LEU A 177 27.99 36.31 16.33
C LEU A 177 28.21 37.66 17.02
N GLU A 178 28.92 38.59 16.36
CA GLU A 178 29.14 39.95 16.86
C GLU A 178 27.85 40.75 16.98
N ALA A 179 26.93 40.58 16.03
CA ALA A 179 25.62 41.20 16.07
C ALA A 179 24.71 40.62 17.17
N GLN A 180 24.97 39.40 17.65
CA GLN A 180 24.15 38.71 18.66
C GLN A 180 22.66 38.68 18.29
N TRP A 181 22.37 38.49 17.00
CA TRP A 181 21.04 38.71 16.42
C TRP A 181 19.95 37.81 17.04
N ASP A 182 20.31 36.64 17.53
CA ASP A 182 19.46 35.64 18.20
C ASP A 182 19.48 35.79 19.75
N THR A 183 19.70 37.02 20.23
CA THR A 183 19.58 37.39 21.66
C THR A 183 18.74 38.65 21.85
N GLN A 184 18.32 38.89 23.09
CA GLN A 184 17.68 40.14 23.50
C GLN A 184 18.60 41.37 23.39
N LYS A 185 19.92 41.18 23.25
CA LYS A 185 20.91 42.27 23.11
C LYS A 185 21.01 42.83 21.68
N PHE A 186 20.35 42.20 20.72
CA PHE A 186 20.36 42.66 19.33
C PHE A 186 19.70 44.03 19.19
N ALA A 187 20.43 45.00 18.61
CA ALA A 187 19.92 46.33 18.29
C ALA A 187 19.01 46.29 17.05
N SER A 188 17.82 45.68 17.19
CA SER A 188 16.84 45.50 16.10
C SER A 188 16.34 46.82 15.50
N THR A 189 16.40 47.91 16.26
CA THR A 189 16.07 49.27 15.81
C THR A 189 17.14 49.91 14.93
N SER A 190 18.35 49.33 14.86
CA SER A 190 19.39 49.76 13.94
C SER A 190 19.08 49.27 12.53
N VAL A 191 18.31 50.09 11.79
CA VAL A 191 17.90 49.80 10.40
C VAL A 191 19.11 49.52 9.50
N GLY A 192 20.23 50.21 9.72
CA GLY A 192 21.46 49.98 8.96
C GLY A 192 22.08 48.60 9.21
N LEU A 193 22.08 48.13 10.46
CA LEU A 193 22.60 46.80 10.80
C LEU A 193 21.72 45.69 10.21
N VAL A 194 20.39 45.81 10.34
CA VAL A 194 19.43 44.83 9.78
C VAL A 194 19.58 44.72 8.25
N LYS A 195 19.64 45.86 7.54
CA LYS A 195 19.87 45.87 6.09
C LYS A 195 21.19 45.22 5.71
N CYS A 196 22.28 45.55 6.42
CA CYS A 196 23.59 44.99 6.16
C CYS A 196 23.64 43.46 6.35
N LEU A 197 22.96 42.93 7.37
CA LEU A 197 22.86 41.49 7.60
C LEU A 197 22.00 40.81 6.51
N ARG A 198 20.92 41.45 6.08
CA ARG A 198 20.04 40.96 5.00
C ARG A 198 20.76 40.91 3.65
N GLU A 199 21.54 41.94 3.31
CA GLU A 199 22.33 41.99 2.08
C GLU A 199 23.38 40.87 2.02
N ASN A 200 24.07 40.61 3.13
CA ASN A 200 25.02 39.49 3.22
C ASN A 200 24.33 38.13 3.09
N SER A 201 23.18 37.94 3.76
CA SER A 201 22.38 36.71 3.62
C SER A 201 21.94 36.49 2.17
N THR A 202 21.45 37.54 1.52
CA THR A 202 20.97 37.50 0.13
C THR A 202 22.10 37.22 -0.86
N LYS A 203 23.25 37.87 -0.70
CA LYS A 203 24.45 37.62 -1.52
C LYS A 203 24.87 36.16 -1.45
N LEU A 204 24.91 35.59 -0.24
CA LEU A 204 25.32 34.21 -0.01
C LEU A 204 24.25 33.20 -0.48
N TYR A 205 22.97 33.55 -0.37
CA TYR A 205 21.86 32.77 -0.94
C TYR A 205 21.94 32.70 -2.46
N GLN A 206 22.14 33.84 -3.13
CA GLN A 206 22.30 33.89 -4.58
C GLN A 206 23.52 33.08 -5.04
N LEU A 207 24.65 33.14 -4.33
CA LEU A 207 25.80 32.29 -4.61
C LEU A 207 25.45 30.79 -4.51
N SER A 208 24.66 30.41 -3.50
CA SER A 208 24.22 29.02 -3.28
C SER A 208 23.37 28.50 -4.44
N LEU A 209 22.51 29.36 -5.01
CA LEU A 209 21.66 29.03 -6.16
C LEU A 209 22.40 28.92 -7.50
N LEU A 210 23.66 29.38 -7.58
CA LEU A 210 24.51 29.21 -8.77
C LEU A 210 25.17 27.82 -8.81
N TYR A 211 24.92 26.96 -7.83
CA TYR A 211 25.31 25.55 -7.89
C TYR A 211 24.57 24.83 -9.01
N LEU A 212 25.30 24.07 -9.83
CA LEU A 212 24.73 23.32 -10.94
C LEU A 212 24.54 21.85 -10.54
N PRO A 213 23.31 21.31 -10.55
CA PRO A 213 23.07 19.91 -10.22
C PRO A 213 23.72 18.99 -11.27
N LEU A 214 24.31 17.90 -10.81
CA LEU A 214 24.87 16.86 -11.68
C LEU A 214 23.73 15.99 -12.22
N GLU A 215 23.53 16.00 -13.54
CA GLU A 215 22.62 15.07 -14.20
C GLU A 215 23.25 13.67 -14.19
N GLU A 216 22.64 12.71 -13.47
CA GLU A 216 23.07 11.32 -13.52
C GLU A 216 22.70 10.66 -14.86
N GLU A 217 23.58 9.81 -15.39
CA GLU A 217 23.25 8.89 -16.49
C GLU A 217 22.14 7.95 -16.00
N THR A 218 20.87 8.22 -16.30
CA THR A 218 19.82 7.19 -16.21
C THR A 218 20.10 6.14 -17.28
N GLN A 219 20.97 5.18 -16.97
CA GLN A 219 21.03 3.92 -17.67
C GLN A 219 19.75 3.15 -17.34
N ASN A 220 18.76 3.26 -18.24
CA ASN A 220 17.78 2.25 -18.63
C ASN A 220 16.47 2.92 -19.06
N GLY A 221 16.03 2.58 -20.26
CA GLY A 221 14.75 2.99 -20.82
C GLY A 221 13.55 2.28 -20.20
N ASP A 222 13.46 2.29 -18.87
CA ASP A 222 12.23 1.98 -18.17
C ASP A 222 11.69 3.27 -17.55
N SER A 223 10.46 3.60 -17.92
CA SER A 223 9.67 4.69 -17.33
C SER A 223 9.20 4.31 -15.92
N GLU A 224 10.11 3.83 -15.08
CA GLU A 224 9.91 3.70 -13.64
C GLU A 224 10.82 4.74 -12.98
N ARG A 225 10.24 5.87 -12.58
CA ARG A 225 10.93 6.79 -11.67
C ARG A 225 11.32 5.98 -10.42
N PRO A 226 12.61 5.76 -10.14
CA PRO A 226 12.97 5.09 -8.90
C PRO A 226 12.55 6.00 -7.75
N LEU A 227 11.72 5.49 -6.85
CA LEU A 227 11.37 6.09 -5.55
C LEU A 227 12.58 6.23 -4.60
N SER A 228 13.80 6.13 -5.12
CA SER A 228 15.06 6.28 -4.41
C SER A 228 15.79 7.53 -4.88
N ARG A 229 15.32 8.73 -4.47
CA ARG A 229 16.21 9.89 -4.34
C ARG A 229 17.10 9.68 -3.12
N SER A 230 17.94 8.65 -3.19
CA SER A 230 19.02 8.37 -2.25
C SER A 230 20.29 8.92 -2.88
N ASN A 231 20.50 10.22 -2.70
CA ASN A 231 21.84 10.79 -2.60
C ASN A 231 21.67 12.16 -1.94
N ASN A 232 21.93 12.23 -0.64
CA ASN A 232 21.98 13.47 0.17
C ASN A 232 23.03 14.49 -0.32
N ASN A 233 23.58 14.32 -1.53
CA ASN A 233 24.73 15.04 -2.08
C ASN A 233 24.39 15.84 -3.36
N GLN A 234 23.14 15.90 -3.81
CA GLN A 234 22.78 16.54 -5.10
C GLN A 234 21.92 17.80 -5.00
N GLU A 235 21.37 18.12 -3.84
CA GLU A 235 20.66 19.39 -3.62
C GLU A 235 21.65 20.48 -3.18
N PRO A 236 21.51 21.73 -3.68
CA PRO A 236 22.41 22.82 -3.35
C PRO A 236 22.41 23.12 -1.86
N VAL A 237 23.61 23.16 -1.26
CA VAL A 237 23.80 23.64 0.10
C VAL A 237 23.48 25.14 0.13
N LEU A 238 22.55 25.54 0.99
CA LEU A 238 22.17 26.93 1.20
C LEU A 238 23.04 27.54 2.31
N TRP A 239 24.14 28.15 1.89
CA TRP A 239 25.19 28.63 2.79
C TRP A 239 24.73 29.78 3.68
N ASN A 240 23.81 30.61 3.20
CA ASN A 240 23.20 31.66 4.04
C ASN A 240 22.49 31.05 5.25
N PHE A 241 21.73 29.96 5.10
CA PHE A 241 21.04 29.31 6.22
C PHE A 241 22.00 28.56 7.14
N LYS A 242 23.10 28.01 6.59
CA LYS A 242 24.21 27.49 7.41
C LYS A 242 24.76 28.56 8.34
N SER A 243 24.96 29.77 7.83
CA SER A 243 25.39 30.91 8.64
C SER A 243 24.38 31.36 9.67
N LEU A 244 23.10 31.49 9.29
CA LEU A 244 22.03 31.88 10.21
C LEU A 244 21.91 30.91 11.38
N ALA A 245 22.05 29.60 11.13
CA ALA A 245 22.03 28.58 12.17
C ALA A 245 23.32 28.50 13.00
N ASN A 246 24.40 29.22 12.65
CA ASN A 246 25.69 29.06 13.31
C ASN A 246 25.68 29.55 14.77
N ASN A 247 24.96 30.61 15.11
CA ASN A 247 24.83 31.07 16.51
C ASN A 247 24.19 29.96 17.38
N PHE A 248 23.15 29.29 16.87
CA PHE A 248 22.57 28.12 17.52
C PHE A 248 23.59 26.99 17.64
N ASN A 249 24.28 26.64 16.56
CA ASN A 249 25.28 25.59 16.53
C ASN A 249 26.37 25.78 17.61
N VAL A 250 26.90 27.00 17.75
CA VAL A 250 27.90 27.34 18.77
C VAL A 250 27.34 27.14 20.18
N ARG A 251 26.13 27.64 20.47
CA ARG A 251 25.49 27.47 21.79
C ARG A 251 25.20 26.01 22.09
N PHE A 252 24.63 25.29 21.13
CA PHE A 252 24.29 23.89 21.26
C PHE A 252 25.54 23.04 21.52
N THR A 253 26.56 23.19 20.68
CA THR A 253 27.82 22.43 20.79
C THR A 253 28.53 22.70 22.11
N TYR A 254 28.56 23.96 22.57
CA TYR A 254 29.17 24.32 23.84
C TYR A 254 28.39 23.75 25.03
N HIS A 255 27.07 23.92 25.06
CA HIS A 255 26.22 23.46 26.16
C HIS A 255 26.18 21.92 26.26
N PHE A 256 26.32 21.23 25.13
CA PHE A 256 26.24 19.76 25.05
C PHE A 256 27.59 19.11 24.65
N HIS A 257 28.72 19.70 25.04
CA HIS A 257 30.05 19.16 24.77
C HIS A 257 30.30 17.80 25.45
N ALA A 258 29.71 17.56 26.63
CA ALA A 258 29.81 16.28 27.33
C ALA A 258 29.23 15.12 26.49
N THR A 259 29.78 13.90 26.65
CA THR A 259 29.33 12.69 25.96
C THR A 259 27.81 12.55 26.03
N SER A 260 27.19 12.34 24.87
CA SER A 260 25.76 12.15 24.69
C SER A 260 25.28 10.97 25.53
N SER A 261 24.69 11.23 26.69
CA SER A 261 24.04 10.20 27.50
C SER A 261 22.59 10.06 27.08
N SER A 262 22.06 8.84 27.11
CA SER A 262 20.67 8.50 26.75
C SER A 262 19.61 9.44 27.37
N SER A 263 19.79 9.89 28.62
CA SER A 263 18.87 10.82 29.30
C SER A 263 18.96 12.30 28.87
N LYS A 264 19.92 12.70 28.02
CA LYS A 264 20.15 14.10 27.63
C LYS A 264 19.52 14.49 26.29
N ILE A 265 19.04 13.54 25.48
CA ILE A 265 18.49 13.85 24.17
C ILE A 265 17.22 14.70 24.26
N GLU A 266 16.39 14.44 25.28
CA GLU A 266 15.19 15.26 25.57
C GLU A 266 15.57 16.73 25.81
N THR A 267 16.72 16.95 26.46
CA THR A 267 17.24 18.30 26.71
C THR A 267 17.68 19.00 25.43
N TYR A 268 18.10 18.25 24.40
CA TYR A 268 18.39 18.81 23.08
C TYR A 268 17.10 19.35 22.44
N PHE A 269 16.02 18.59 22.54
CA PHE A 269 14.72 18.93 21.96
C PHE A 269 14.06 20.08 22.70
N GLN A 270 14.17 20.14 24.03
CA GLN A 270 13.72 21.29 24.79
C GLN A 270 14.48 22.56 24.40
N PHE A 271 15.82 22.48 24.30
CA PHE A 271 16.64 23.63 23.89
C PHE A 271 16.29 24.10 22.47
N LEU A 272 16.07 23.17 21.54
CA LEU A 272 15.60 23.47 20.19
C LEU A 272 14.25 24.19 20.20
N ASN A 273 13.27 23.64 20.93
CA ASN A 273 11.91 24.18 20.99
C ASN A 273 11.91 25.61 21.55
N ASP A 274 12.64 25.83 22.63
CA ASP A 274 12.74 27.16 23.26
C ASP A 274 13.44 28.16 22.33
N TYR A 275 14.52 27.72 21.67
CA TYR A 275 15.25 28.56 20.72
C TYR A 275 14.42 28.97 19.51
N LEU A 276 13.69 28.02 18.90
CA LEU A 276 12.81 28.30 17.76
C LEU A 276 11.64 29.19 18.17
N THR A 277 11.06 28.97 19.34
CA THR A 277 9.96 29.80 19.85
C THR A 277 10.37 31.27 19.98
N GLU A 278 11.58 31.54 20.48
CA GLU A 278 12.07 32.92 20.64
C GLU A 278 12.56 33.54 19.31
N ASN A 279 13.17 32.75 18.42
CA ASN A 279 13.98 33.29 17.31
C ASN A 279 13.44 33.05 15.90
N LEU A 280 12.49 32.14 15.67
CA LEU A 280 12.02 31.79 14.32
C LEU A 280 11.44 33.00 13.57
N TYR A 281 10.43 33.66 14.15
CA TYR A 281 9.82 34.84 13.53
C TYR A 281 10.74 36.06 13.55
N LYS A 282 11.69 36.11 14.49
CA LYS A 282 12.75 37.12 14.51
C LYS A 282 13.67 36.97 13.30
N CYS A 283 14.09 35.74 12.99
CA CYS A 283 14.87 35.40 11.81
C CYS A 283 14.13 35.82 10.52
N ILE A 284 12.85 35.43 10.40
CA ILE A 284 12.01 35.80 9.26
C ILE A 284 11.97 37.32 9.08
N ASN A 285 11.74 38.09 10.15
CA ASN A 285 11.64 39.55 10.05
C ASN A 285 12.96 40.23 9.66
N ILE A 286 14.10 39.72 10.13
CA ILE A 286 15.42 40.29 9.82
C ILE A 286 15.83 39.97 8.38
N PHE A 287 15.71 38.70 7.97
CA PHE A 287 16.37 38.17 6.77
C PHE A 287 15.47 37.95 5.55
N HIS A 288 14.15 38.11 5.67
CA HIS A 288 13.30 38.03 4.47
C HIS A 288 13.69 39.10 3.45
N ASP A 289 13.77 38.67 2.20
CA ASP A 289 13.99 39.51 1.03
C ASP A 289 13.19 38.93 -0.14
N ASP A 290 11.92 39.33 -0.22
CA ASP A 290 10.95 38.74 -1.15
C ASP A 290 11.33 38.94 -2.62
N CYS A 291 12.00 40.06 -2.98
CA CYS A 291 12.40 40.32 -4.37
C CYS A 291 13.60 39.48 -4.83
N ASN A 292 14.32 38.84 -3.92
CA ASN A 292 15.46 37.97 -4.21
C ASN A 292 15.16 36.48 -3.97
N GLY A 293 13.89 36.11 -3.76
CA GLY A 293 13.46 34.74 -3.54
C GLY A 293 13.53 34.26 -2.09
N LEU A 294 14.14 35.03 -1.18
CA LEU A 294 14.16 34.78 0.27
C LEU A 294 12.83 35.18 0.92
N THR A 295 11.75 34.53 0.49
CA THR A 295 10.42 34.77 1.02
C THR A 295 10.28 34.28 2.46
N LYS A 296 9.30 34.79 3.20
CA LYS A 296 9.03 34.35 4.58
C LYS A 296 8.89 32.82 4.72
N PRO A 297 8.16 32.10 3.84
CA PRO A 297 8.10 30.64 3.89
C PRO A 297 9.46 29.95 3.66
N VAL A 298 10.30 30.48 2.77
CA VAL A 298 11.64 29.92 2.53
C VAL A 298 12.52 30.08 3.77
N ILE A 299 12.50 31.26 4.41
CA ILE A 299 13.22 31.46 5.67
C ILE A 299 12.69 30.53 6.76
N HIS A 300 11.37 30.41 6.88
CA HIS A 300 10.72 29.53 7.86
C HIS A 300 11.21 28.08 7.76
N GLU A 301 11.06 27.47 6.59
CA GLU A 301 11.43 26.06 6.37
C GLU A 301 12.94 25.84 6.47
N GLN A 302 13.74 26.65 5.78
CA GLN A 302 15.18 26.42 5.74
C GLN A 302 15.87 26.78 7.06
N PHE A 303 15.41 27.80 7.79
CA PHE A 303 16.00 28.10 9.09
C PHE A 303 15.83 26.94 10.08
N ILE A 304 14.63 26.36 10.17
CA ILE A 304 14.39 25.18 11.02
C ILE A 304 15.29 24.03 10.56
N ASN A 305 15.33 23.73 9.26
CA ASN A 305 16.13 22.64 8.71
C ASN A 305 17.63 22.73 9.07
N TYR A 306 18.22 23.92 8.98
CA TYR A 306 19.64 24.13 9.28
C TYR A 306 19.93 24.22 10.78
N VAL A 307 18.99 24.72 11.60
CA VAL A 307 19.08 24.68 13.06
C VAL A 307 19.03 23.24 13.59
N LEU A 308 18.36 22.33 12.89
CA LEU A 308 18.34 20.91 13.23
C LEU A 308 19.67 20.19 12.96
N GLN A 309 20.53 20.67 12.04
CA GLN A 309 21.73 19.92 11.63
C GLN A 309 22.71 19.59 12.77
N PRO A 310 23.09 20.53 13.67
CA PRO A 310 23.93 20.21 14.81
C PRO A 310 23.36 19.11 15.71
N ILE A 311 22.03 19.05 15.83
CA ILE A 311 21.33 18.01 16.58
C ILE A 311 21.41 16.69 15.83
N ARG A 312 21.18 16.68 14.51
CA ARG A 312 21.30 15.48 13.67
C ARG A 312 22.69 14.86 13.81
N ASP A 313 23.76 15.66 13.72
CA ASP A 313 25.13 15.17 13.85
C ASP A 313 25.42 14.57 15.23
N LYS A 314 24.96 15.24 16.30
CA LYS A 314 25.17 14.80 17.68
C LYS A 314 24.38 13.54 18.03
N VAL A 315 23.15 13.42 17.55
CA VAL A 315 22.29 12.25 17.77
C VAL A 315 22.78 11.08 16.93
N ARG A 316 23.13 11.31 15.66
CA ARG A 316 23.62 10.27 14.74
C ARG A 316 24.86 9.58 15.27
N SER A 317 25.82 10.31 15.85
CA SER A 317 27.02 9.70 16.45
C SER A 317 26.72 8.79 17.64
N THR A 318 25.58 9.00 18.31
CA THR A 318 25.15 8.27 19.51
C THR A 318 24.23 7.09 19.18
N LEU A 319 23.39 7.23 18.15
CA LEU A 319 22.32 6.27 17.84
C LEU A 319 22.83 4.86 17.55
N PHE A 320 23.97 4.74 16.86
CA PHE A 320 24.53 3.43 16.45
C PHE A 320 25.14 2.61 17.60
N GLN A 321 25.42 3.23 18.75
CA GLN A 321 26.14 2.59 19.86
C GLN A 321 25.23 2.10 20.99
N ASN A 322 23.92 2.37 20.92
CA ASN A 322 22.99 2.05 21.99
C ASN A 322 22.41 0.64 21.88
N ASP A 323 21.99 0.09 23.02
CA ASP A 323 21.22 -1.14 23.10
C ASP A 323 19.81 -0.94 22.52
N LEU A 324 19.17 -2.04 22.09
CA LEU A 324 17.88 -2.01 21.40
C LEU A 324 16.78 -1.29 22.19
N LYS A 325 16.75 -1.43 23.53
CA LYS A 325 15.73 -0.77 24.37
C LYS A 325 15.92 0.75 24.38
N THR A 326 17.15 1.20 24.53
CA THR A 326 17.47 2.64 24.45
C THR A 326 17.18 3.17 23.06
N LEU A 327 17.53 2.43 22.01
CA LEU A 327 17.28 2.81 20.62
C LEU A 327 15.80 3.11 20.35
N ILE A 328 14.88 2.28 20.86
CA ILE A 328 13.43 2.48 20.69
C ILE A 328 12.96 3.76 21.39
N VAL A 329 13.43 3.99 22.62
CA VAL A 329 13.10 5.23 23.35
C VAL A 329 13.59 6.44 22.57
N LEU A 330 14.83 6.40 22.06
CA LEU A 330 15.40 7.48 21.25
C LEU A 330 14.58 7.72 19.97
N ILE A 331 14.20 6.67 19.24
CA ILE A 331 13.34 6.80 18.05
C ILE A 331 12.01 7.44 18.45
N SER A 332 11.35 6.98 19.51
CA SER A 332 10.07 7.56 19.95
C SER A 332 10.17 9.05 20.29
N GLN A 333 11.28 9.49 20.90
CA GLN A 333 11.54 10.90 21.21
C GLN A 333 11.83 11.72 19.95
N ILE A 334 12.57 11.16 18.99
CA ILE A 334 12.79 11.79 17.67
C ILE A 334 11.46 12.00 16.95
N LEU A 335 10.61 10.97 16.91
CA LEU A 335 9.28 11.05 16.28
C LEU A 335 8.36 12.06 16.99
N ALA A 336 8.38 12.09 18.33
CA ALA A 336 7.61 13.06 19.11
C ALA A 336 8.07 14.49 18.83
N THR A 337 9.37 14.71 18.67
CA THR A 337 9.95 16.02 18.36
C THR A 337 9.54 16.47 16.96
N ASP A 338 9.61 15.59 15.96
CA ASP A 338 9.17 15.90 14.60
C ASP A 338 7.65 16.17 14.54
N LYS A 339 6.84 15.43 15.30
CA LYS A 339 5.41 15.73 15.46
C LYS A 339 5.17 17.11 16.08
N ASN A 340 5.99 17.51 17.06
CA ASN A 340 5.93 18.86 17.63
C ASN A 340 6.37 19.93 16.63
N LEU A 341 7.42 19.68 15.82
CA LEU A 341 7.84 20.58 14.75
C LEU A 341 6.71 20.81 13.73
N LEU A 342 6.01 19.74 13.34
CA LEU A 342 4.87 19.81 12.44
C LEU A 342 3.68 20.56 13.06
N ASN A 343 3.32 20.26 14.31
CA ASN A 343 2.09 20.80 14.91
C ASN A 343 2.26 22.22 15.48
N SER A 344 3.38 22.50 16.15
CA SER A 344 3.61 23.76 16.87
C SER A 344 4.27 24.82 15.99
N PHE A 345 5.19 24.40 15.12
CA PHE A 345 5.90 25.31 14.23
C PHE A 345 5.44 25.22 12.78
N HIS A 346 4.49 24.35 12.42
CA HIS A 346 4.03 24.16 11.04
C HIS A 346 5.19 23.89 10.06
N TYR A 347 6.19 23.12 10.51
CA TYR A 347 7.34 22.73 9.70
C TYR A 347 7.01 21.50 8.86
N HIS A 348 7.20 21.60 7.55
CA HIS A 348 6.91 20.50 6.60
C HIS A 348 8.17 19.97 5.92
N GLY A 349 9.33 20.54 6.20
CA GLY A 349 10.61 20.08 5.68
C GLY A 349 11.12 18.78 6.33
N LEU A 350 12.37 18.44 6.00
CA LEU A 350 13.03 17.25 6.52
C LEU A 350 13.30 17.38 8.03
N GLY A 351 12.63 16.58 8.84
CA GLY A 351 12.78 16.60 10.31
C GLY A 351 14.07 15.95 10.81
N LEU A 352 14.06 15.55 12.08
CA LEU A 352 15.08 14.72 12.69
C LEU A 352 14.96 13.26 12.22
N VAL A 353 13.79 12.80 11.78
CA VAL A 353 13.57 11.43 11.27
C VAL A 353 14.58 11.01 10.20
N SER A 354 15.11 11.94 9.43
CA SER A 354 16.15 11.69 8.43
C SER A 354 17.49 11.20 8.99
N LEU A 355 17.71 11.33 10.30
CA LEU A 355 18.90 10.84 10.98
C LEU A 355 18.89 9.32 11.13
N ILE A 356 17.71 8.71 11.10
CA ILE A 356 17.52 7.29 11.34
C ILE A 356 17.82 6.57 10.03
N SER A 357 18.91 5.79 10.02
CA SER A 357 19.30 5.01 8.85
C SER A 357 18.41 3.80 8.65
N ASP A 358 18.42 3.27 7.43
CA ASP A 358 17.64 2.10 7.06
C ASP A 358 17.94 0.89 7.96
N GLU A 359 19.19 0.70 8.37
CA GLU A 359 19.58 -0.40 9.27
C GLU A 359 18.97 -0.26 10.67
N VAL A 360 18.77 0.97 11.14
CA VAL A 360 18.12 1.25 12.42
C VAL A 360 16.62 1.02 12.32
N TRP A 361 16.00 1.44 11.22
CA TRP A 361 14.59 1.18 10.95
C TRP A 361 14.25 -0.31 10.88
N GLU A 362 15.07 -1.09 10.19
CA GLU A 362 14.90 -2.54 10.10
C GLU A 362 15.00 -3.22 11.48
N LYS A 363 15.96 -2.81 12.32
CA LYS A 363 16.08 -3.32 13.70
C LYS A 363 14.88 -2.93 14.56
N TRP A 364 14.40 -1.69 14.45
CA TRP A 364 13.25 -1.21 15.19
C TRP A 364 11.97 -1.97 14.82
N ILE A 365 11.69 -2.14 13.51
CA ILE A 365 10.52 -2.92 13.06
C ILE A 365 10.59 -4.36 13.55
N ASN A 366 11.74 -5.02 13.40
CA ASN A 366 11.90 -6.41 13.84
C ASN A 366 11.62 -6.55 15.33
N TYR A 367 12.11 -5.61 16.15
CA TYR A 367 11.80 -5.59 17.57
C TYR A 367 10.31 -5.40 17.85
N GLU A 368 9.65 -4.44 17.20
CA GLU A 368 8.23 -4.18 17.41
C GLU A 368 7.35 -5.37 16.98
N VAL A 369 7.71 -6.03 15.88
CA VAL A 369 7.07 -7.27 15.43
C VAL A 369 7.24 -8.39 16.47
N GLU A 370 8.44 -8.59 17.01
CA GLU A 370 8.68 -9.57 18.07
C GLU A 370 7.90 -9.26 19.35
N MET A 371 7.83 -7.99 19.76
CA MET A 371 7.08 -7.57 20.95
C MET A 371 5.58 -7.72 20.76
N ALA A 372 5.07 -7.41 19.57
CA ALA A 372 3.68 -7.59 19.20
C ALA A 372 3.31 -9.09 19.23
N ASN A 373 4.13 -9.95 18.61
CA ASN A 373 3.95 -11.40 18.62
C ASN A 373 4.05 -11.99 20.04
N ARG A 374 4.97 -11.50 20.87
CA ARG A 374 5.07 -11.94 22.27
C ARG A 374 3.84 -11.55 23.09
N GLN A 375 3.34 -10.33 22.92
CA GLN A 375 2.10 -9.89 23.58
C GLN A 375 0.89 -10.68 23.08
N PHE A 376 0.85 -11.01 21.79
CA PHE A 376 -0.16 -11.88 21.20
C PHE A 376 -0.13 -13.28 21.83
N ILE A 377 1.03 -13.93 21.88
CA ILE A 377 1.19 -15.25 22.52
C ILE A 377 0.74 -15.20 23.98
N ASN A 378 1.06 -14.14 24.71
CA ASN A 378 0.65 -14.02 26.12
C ASN A 378 -0.87 -13.97 26.32
N ILE A 379 -1.64 -13.52 25.34
CA ILE A 379 -3.11 -13.46 25.41
C ILE A 379 -3.80 -14.64 24.69
N THR A 380 -3.05 -15.56 24.08
CA THR A 380 -3.58 -16.72 23.35
C THR A 380 -3.00 -18.07 23.79
N LYS A 381 -1.92 -18.10 24.57
CA LYS A 381 -1.21 -19.34 24.94
C LYS A 381 -2.05 -20.32 25.76
N ASN A 382 -2.96 -19.83 26.60
CA ASN A 382 -3.67 -20.64 27.57
C ASN A 382 -5.17 -20.75 27.23
N PRO A 383 -5.81 -21.89 27.52
CA PRO A 383 -7.24 -22.06 27.29
C PRO A 383 -8.11 -21.12 28.15
N GLU A 384 -7.62 -20.69 29.31
CA GLU A 384 -8.31 -19.74 30.19
C GLU A 384 -8.46 -18.34 29.58
N ASP A 385 -7.60 -17.98 28.63
CA ASP A 385 -7.64 -16.68 27.96
C ASP A 385 -8.71 -16.63 26.87
N PHE A 386 -9.17 -17.79 26.38
CA PHE A 386 -10.12 -17.91 25.27
C PHE A 386 -11.37 -17.02 25.43
N PRO A 387 -12.10 -17.01 26.58
CA PRO A 387 -13.35 -16.27 26.72
C PRO A 387 -13.22 -14.75 26.55
N LYS A 388 -12.03 -14.17 26.76
CA LYS A 388 -11.76 -12.74 26.57
C LYS A 388 -10.70 -12.46 25.51
N SER A 389 -10.32 -13.48 24.74
CA SER A 389 -9.25 -13.40 23.74
C SER A 389 -9.48 -12.29 22.71
N SER A 390 -10.69 -12.18 22.16
CA SER A 390 -11.05 -11.13 21.19
C SER A 390 -10.97 -9.72 21.77
N GLN A 391 -11.42 -9.54 23.01
CA GLN A 391 -11.35 -8.27 23.71
C GLN A 391 -9.91 -7.85 23.99
N ASN A 392 -9.07 -8.79 24.43
CA ASN A 392 -7.65 -8.54 24.68
C ASN A 392 -6.87 -8.31 23.39
N PHE A 393 -7.22 -9.03 22.32
CA PHE A 393 -6.63 -8.86 20.99
C PHE A 393 -6.92 -7.47 20.43
N VAL A 394 -8.17 -7.01 20.47
CA VAL A 394 -8.52 -5.65 20.02
C VAL A 394 -7.81 -4.58 20.87
N LYS A 395 -7.65 -4.78 22.18
CA LYS A 395 -6.86 -3.89 23.03
C LYS A 395 -5.39 -3.85 22.62
N LEU A 396 -4.80 -5.00 22.29
CA LEU A 396 -3.42 -5.08 21.78
C LEU A 396 -3.26 -4.30 20.47
N ILE A 397 -4.17 -4.52 19.51
CA ILE A 397 -4.17 -3.82 18.23
C ILE A 397 -4.30 -2.30 18.43
N ASN A 398 -5.21 -1.84 19.29
CA ASN A 398 -5.33 -0.41 19.59
C ASN A 398 -4.06 0.13 20.25
N LYS A 399 -3.50 -0.57 21.24
CA LYS A 399 -2.26 -0.15 21.91
C LYS A 399 -1.09 -0.01 20.94
N ILE A 400 -0.94 -0.95 20.01
CA ILE A 400 0.10 -0.88 18.97
C ILE A 400 -0.17 0.29 18.03
N TYR A 401 -1.43 0.47 17.59
CA TYR A 401 -1.80 1.58 16.72
C TYR A 401 -1.50 2.95 17.37
N ASP A 402 -1.91 3.15 18.63
CA ASP A 402 -1.68 4.40 19.36
C ASP A 402 -0.18 4.68 19.54
N TYR A 403 0.64 3.63 19.73
CA TYR A 403 2.10 3.77 19.78
C TYR A 403 2.71 4.18 18.43
N LEU A 404 2.18 3.66 17.32
CA LEU A 404 2.66 3.93 15.97
C LEU A 404 2.04 5.17 15.33
N GLU A 405 1.03 5.79 15.93
CA GLU A 405 0.36 6.99 15.40
C GLU A 405 1.36 8.12 15.06
N PRO A 406 2.31 8.51 15.95
CA PRO A 406 3.29 9.54 15.62
C PRO A 406 4.20 9.17 14.44
N PHE A 407 4.46 7.88 14.25
CA PHE A 407 5.24 7.38 13.11
C PHE A 407 4.42 7.46 11.81
N TYR A 408 3.13 7.17 11.87
CA TYR A 408 2.24 7.23 10.72
C TYR A 408 1.89 8.64 10.28
N ASP A 409 1.86 9.61 11.20
CA ASP A 409 1.60 11.03 10.92
C ASP A 409 2.69 11.68 10.05
N LEU A 410 3.93 11.16 10.08
CA LEU A 410 5.07 11.76 9.40
C LEU A 410 5.00 11.57 7.88
N ASP A 411 4.88 12.67 7.14
CA ASP A 411 4.78 12.66 5.68
C ASP A 411 6.17 12.71 5.03
N PHE A 412 6.98 11.69 5.26
CA PHE A 412 8.27 11.53 4.59
C PHE A 412 8.26 10.25 3.74
N ASP A 413 8.51 10.39 2.44
CA ASP A 413 8.31 9.32 1.47
C ASP A 413 9.23 8.11 1.75
N LEU A 414 10.45 8.36 2.26
CA LEU A 414 11.42 7.29 2.52
C LEU A 414 10.92 6.30 3.59
N LEU A 415 10.12 6.75 4.57
CA LEU A 415 9.60 5.85 5.61
C LEU A 415 8.35 5.09 5.17
N VAL A 416 7.80 5.34 3.97
CA VAL A 416 6.61 4.64 3.51
C VAL A 416 6.82 3.14 3.44
N ARG A 417 8.03 2.70 3.04
CA ARG A 417 8.44 1.29 3.05
C ARG A 417 8.21 0.68 4.43
N TYR A 418 8.65 1.37 5.47
CA TYR A 418 8.56 0.94 6.87
C TYR A 418 7.11 0.99 7.40
N LYS A 419 6.30 1.95 6.94
CA LYS A 419 4.85 1.98 7.21
C LYS A 419 4.13 0.78 6.59
N LEU A 420 4.50 0.39 5.37
CA LEU A 420 3.97 -0.81 4.73
C LEU A 420 4.44 -2.10 5.42
N MET A 421 5.70 -2.15 5.86
CA MET A 421 6.21 -3.28 6.64
C MET A 421 5.48 -3.44 7.98
N THR A 422 5.28 -2.37 8.74
CA THR A 422 4.50 -2.43 10.01
C THR A 422 3.04 -2.83 9.75
N CYS A 423 2.41 -2.33 8.68
CA CYS A 423 1.08 -2.77 8.26
C CYS A 423 1.03 -4.29 8.01
N SER A 424 2.02 -4.84 7.29
CA SER A 424 2.06 -6.25 6.93
C SER A 424 2.48 -7.18 8.08
N LEU A 425 3.64 -6.90 8.66
CA LEU A 425 4.27 -7.78 9.65
C LEU A 425 3.61 -7.70 11.03
N ILE A 426 2.88 -6.64 11.33
CA ILE A 426 2.16 -6.49 12.59
C ILE A 426 0.66 -6.65 12.37
N PHE A 427 -0.01 -5.69 11.73
CA PHE A 427 -1.47 -5.68 11.70
C PHE A 427 -2.05 -6.83 10.87
N MET A 428 -1.54 -7.08 9.65
CA MET A 428 -2.02 -8.19 8.83
C MET A 428 -1.66 -9.54 9.47
N ASN A 429 -0.39 -9.72 9.89
CA ASN A 429 0.07 -10.96 10.51
C ASN A 429 -0.71 -11.30 11.79
N LEU A 430 -0.84 -10.37 12.75
CA LEU A 430 -1.56 -10.63 13.99
C LEU A 430 -3.02 -10.97 13.73
N THR A 431 -3.64 -10.29 12.75
CA THR A 431 -5.03 -10.52 12.38
C THR A 431 -5.23 -11.92 11.79
N SER A 432 -4.37 -12.37 10.88
CA SER A 432 -4.44 -13.73 10.36
C SER A 432 -4.11 -14.78 11.41
N SER A 433 -3.08 -14.54 12.24
CA SER A 433 -2.66 -15.46 13.31
C SER A 433 -3.74 -15.61 14.39
N TYR A 434 -4.53 -14.56 14.66
CA TYR A 434 -5.69 -14.65 15.55
C TYR A 434 -6.79 -15.54 14.99
N LEU A 435 -7.05 -15.47 13.68
CA LEU A 435 -8.04 -16.34 13.04
C LEU A 435 -7.61 -17.81 13.14
N ASP A 436 -6.35 -18.10 12.85
CA ASP A 436 -5.76 -19.44 12.98
C ASP A 436 -5.90 -20.00 14.40
N TYR A 437 -5.57 -19.18 15.42
CA TYR A 437 -5.79 -19.51 16.82
C TYR A 437 -7.26 -19.87 17.10
N ILE A 438 -8.22 -19.05 16.67
CA ILE A 438 -9.64 -19.33 16.96
C ILE A 438 -10.13 -20.60 16.26
N LEU A 439 -9.68 -20.86 15.04
CA LEU A 439 -10.08 -22.05 14.30
C LEU A 439 -9.56 -23.34 14.97
N THR A 440 -8.38 -23.31 15.58
CA THR A 440 -7.70 -24.50 16.12
C THR A 440 -7.84 -24.68 17.63
N VAL A 441 -8.02 -23.61 18.41
CA VAL A 441 -7.98 -23.69 19.87
C VAL A 441 -9.13 -24.48 20.46
N ASP A 442 -8.84 -25.27 21.48
CA ASP A 442 -9.84 -25.91 22.30
C ASP A 442 -9.64 -25.58 23.77
N SER A 443 -10.57 -24.79 24.30
CA SER A 443 -10.60 -24.33 25.68
C SER A 443 -11.41 -25.22 26.63
N LEU A 444 -11.98 -26.33 26.16
CA LEU A 444 -12.76 -27.23 26.99
C LEU A 444 -11.88 -28.33 27.59
N ASN A 445 -12.19 -28.72 28.83
CA ASN A 445 -11.53 -29.84 29.50
C ASN A 445 -11.70 -31.15 28.70
N GLU A 446 -10.87 -32.14 29.04
CA GLU A 446 -10.93 -33.48 28.43
C GLU A 446 -12.32 -34.13 28.57
N THR A 447 -12.97 -33.92 29.72
CA THR A 447 -14.38 -34.28 29.90
C THR A 447 -15.28 -33.13 29.45
N ARG A 448 -16.02 -33.34 28.36
CA ARG A 448 -16.87 -32.34 27.72
C ARG A 448 -18.21 -32.88 27.25
N THR A 449 -19.18 -31.99 27.11
CA THR A 449 -20.52 -32.30 26.58
C THR A 449 -20.70 -31.75 25.17
N LYS A 450 -21.54 -32.44 24.37
CA LYS A 450 -21.93 -31.98 23.02
C LYS A 450 -22.52 -30.56 23.02
N GLU A 451 -23.17 -30.16 24.11
CA GLU A 451 -23.74 -28.81 24.27
C GLU A 451 -22.66 -27.76 24.58
N GLN A 452 -21.66 -28.09 25.41
CA GLN A 452 -20.52 -27.21 25.64
C GLN A 452 -19.71 -26.97 24.37
N GLU A 453 -19.49 -28.01 23.55
CA GLU A 453 -18.81 -27.87 22.25
C GLU A 453 -19.59 -26.94 21.31
N LEU A 454 -20.93 -27.04 21.30
CA LEU A 454 -21.77 -26.12 20.53
C LEU A 454 -21.59 -24.67 21.02
N TYR A 455 -21.68 -24.45 22.33
CA TYR A 455 -21.52 -23.11 22.90
C TYR A 455 -20.11 -22.55 22.69
N GLN A 456 -19.08 -23.38 22.72
CA GLN A 456 -17.73 -22.98 22.38
C GLN A 456 -17.64 -22.53 20.91
N THR A 457 -18.23 -23.28 19.97
CA THR A 457 -18.26 -22.84 18.55
C THR A 457 -19.09 -21.58 18.32
N MET A 458 -20.18 -21.38 19.06
CA MET A 458 -20.91 -20.10 19.04
C MET A 458 -20.06 -18.95 19.57
N ALA A 459 -19.31 -19.16 20.67
CA ALA A 459 -18.39 -18.17 21.21
C ALA A 459 -17.23 -17.86 20.25
N LYS A 460 -16.67 -18.87 19.57
CA LYS A 460 -15.69 -18.69 18.50
C LYS A 460 -16.22 -17.76 17.40
N LEU A 461 -17.45 -18.02 16.90
CA LEU A 461 -18.08 -17.18 15.88
C LEU A 461 -18.27 -15.73 16.35
N GLN A 462 -18.66 -15.54 17.62
CA GLN A 462 -18.75 -14.21 18.22
C GLN A 462 -17.38 -13.51 18.29
N HIS A 463 -16.32 -14.21 18.70
CA HIS A 463 -14.97 -13.65 18.78
C HIS A 463 -14.43 -13.25 17.41
N VAL A 464 -14.67 -14.06 16.37
CA VAL A 464 -14.28 -13.74 15.00
C VAL A 464 -15.05 -12.53 14.48
N ASN A 465 -16.36 -12.44 14.73
CA ASN A 465 -17.15 -11.25 14.38
C ASN A 465 -16.62 -9.99 15.06
N PHE A 466 -16.28 -10.08 16.35
CA PHE A 466 -15.78 -8.94 17.12
C PHE A 466 -14.48 -8.40 16.54
N VAL A 467 -13.55 -9.27 16.15
CA VAL A 467 -12.29 -8.87 15.50
C VAL A 467 -12.53 -8.41 14.07
N TYR A 468 -13.43 -9.05 13.30
CA TYR A 468 -13.82 -8.61 11.96
C TYR A 468 -14.29 -7.15 11.95
N ARG A 469 -15.06 -6.71 12.95
CA ARG A 469 -15.43 -5.28 13.10
C ARG A 469 -14.22 -4.36 13.25
N LYS A 470 -13.19 -4.78 14.00
CA LYS A 470 -11.96 -4.01 14.15
C LYS A 470 -11.15 -4.00 12.85
N ILE A 471 -11.05 -5.12 12.12
CA ILE A 471 -10.40 -5.19 10.80
C ILE A 471 -11.06 -4.19 9.84
N LYS A 472 -12.39 -4.19 9.77
CA LYS A 472 -13.13 -3.26 8.91
C LYS A 472 -12.94 -1.79 9.30
N SER A 473 -12.76 -1.52 10.60
CA SER A 473 -12.39 -0.18 11.09
C SER A 473 -10.95 0.21 10.71
N LEU A 474 -10.01 -0.74 10.68
CA LEU A 474 -8.64 -0.49 10.23
C LEU A 474 -8.58 -0.30 8.71
N SER A 475 -9.31 -1.10 7.94
CA SER A 475 -9.34 -1.00 6.48
C SER A 475 -9.91 0.31 5.96
N SER A 476 -10.73 0.99 6.77
CA SER A 476 -11.31 2.31 6.50
C SER A 476 -10.63 3.48 7.23
N ASN A 477 -9.49 3.23 7.89
CA ASN A 477 -8.73 4.28 8.56
C ASN A 477 -7.94 5.12 7.54
N SER A 478 -7.87 6.45 7.74
CA SER A 478 -7.21 7.39 6.82
C SER A 478 -5.75 7.02 6.51
N ILE A 479 -5.00 6.53 7.50
CA ILE A 479 -3.59 6.15 7.35
C ILE A 479 -3.48 4.94 6.40
N PHE A 480 -4.26 3.88 6.67
CA PHE A 480 -4.21 2.66 5.87
C PHE A 480 -4.84 2.82 4.48
N ILE A 481 -5.79 3.74 4.32
CA ILE A 481 -6.29 4.14 2.99
C ILE A 481 -5.16 4.78 2.18
N ARG A 482 -4.46 5.79 2.73
CA ARG A 482 -3.32 6.43 2.05
C ARG A 482 -2.24 5.43 1.69
N LEU A 483 -1.89 4.51 2.61
CA LEU A 483 -0.93 3.44 2.32
C LEU A 483 -1.41 2.49 1.21
N THR A 484 -2.71 2.20 1.14
CA THR A 484 -3.31 1.41 0.05
C THR A 484 -3.16 2.14 -1.28
N ASP A 485 -3.44 3.44 -1.32
CA ASP A 485 -3.33 4.26 -2.54
C ASP A 485 -1.90 4.37 -3.04
N ILE A 486 -0.92 4.46 -2.13
CA ILE A 486 0.51 4.45 -2.48
C ILE A 486 0.87 3.11 -3.12
N VAL A 487 0.46 1.99 -2.52
CA VAL A 487 0.71 0.66 -3.10
C VAL A 487 0.05 0.54 -4.47
N ASN A 488 -1.23 0.92 -4.59
CA ASN A 488 -1.94 0.92 -5.88
C ASN A 488 -1.22 1.74 -6.96
N SER A 489 -0.67 2.89 -6.60
CA SER A 489 0.07 3.76 -7.52
C SER A 489 1.41 3.16 -7.92
N THR A 490 2.16 2.60 -6.97
CA THR A 490 3.50 2.04 -7.20
C THR A 490 3.48 0.80 -8.07
N GLU A 491 2.50 -0.10 -7.90
CA GLU A 491 2.41 -1.36 -8.66
C GLU A 491 1.25 -1.40 -9.66
N SER A 492 0.60 -0.25 -9.93
CA SER A 492 -0.55 -0.14 -10.85
C SER A 492 -1.68 -1.14 -10.55
N LYS A 493 -1.94 -1.40 -9.26
CA LYS A 493 -3.00 -2.29 -8.79
C LYS A 493 -4.25 -1.50 -8.34
N LYS A 494 -5.32 -2.25 -8.03
CA LYS A 494 -6.63 -1.74 -7.61
C LYS A 494 -7.12 -2.45 -6.36
N TYR A 495 -6.31 -2.46 -5.31
CA TYR A 495 -6.74 -2.93 -4.00
C TYR A 495 -7.72 -1.94 -3.39
N ASN A 496 -8.81 -2.47 -2.81
CA ASN A 496 -9.74 -1.65 -2.03
C ASN A 496 -9.15 -1.31 -0.66
N SER A 497 -8.37 -2.23 -0.10
CA SER A 497 -7.61 -2.06 1.14
C SER A 497 -6.49 -3.10 1.19
N LEU A 498 -5.37 -2.76 1.85
CA LEU A 498 -4.33 -3.74 2.16
C LEU A 498 -4.87 -4.92 3.02
N PHE A 499 -5.93 -4.69 3.80
CA PHE A 499 -6.56 -5.72 4.64
C PHE A 499 -7.56 -6.64 3.91
N GLN A 500 -7.76 -6.47 2.60
CA GLN A 500 -8.82 -7.19 1.86
C GLN A 500 -8.70 -8.72 1.96
N ASN A 501 -7.48 -9.27 2.01
CA ASN A 501 -7.27 -10.71 2.16
C ASN A 501 -7.74 -11.21 3.54
N VAL A 502 -7.27 -10.56 4.62
CA VAL A 502 -7.67 -10.96 5.99
C VAL A 502 -9.16 -10.70 6.24
N GLU A 503 -9.73 -9.64 5.66
CA GLU A 503 -11.18 -9.38 5.74
C GLU A 503 -11.98 -10.53 5.10
N ASN A 504 -11.59 -10.98 3.91
CA ASN A 504 -12.21 -12.09 3.22
C ASN A 504 -12.07 -13.43 3.97
N ASP A 505 -10.92 -13.69 4.59
CA ASP A 505 -10.70 -14.94 5.33
C ASP A 505 -11.62 -15.03 6.56
N TYR A 506 -11.82 -13.91 7.26
CA TYR A 506 -12.78 -13.83 8.36
C TYR A 506 -14.21 -14.05 7.87
N GLU A 507 -14.61 -13.40 6.77
CA GLU A 507 -15.95 -13.59 6.19
C GLU A 507 -16.21 -15.05 5.80
N LYS A 508 -15.22 -15.71 5.17
CA LYS A 508 -15.31 -17.14 4.80
C LYS A 508 -15.39 -18.05 6.01
N ALA A 509 -14.52 -17.86 7.00
CA ALA A 509 -14.50 -18.67 8.22
C ALA A 509 -15.83 -18.58 8.98
N MET A 510 -16.42 -17.38 9.04
CA MET A 510 -17.72 -17.15 9.67
C MET A 510 -18.87 -17.77 8.85
N SER A 511 -18.93 -17.50 7.55
CA SER A 511 -20.06 -17.88 6.67
C SER A 511 -20.09 -19.37 6.29
N THR A 512 -18.94 -20.05 6.38
CA THR A 512 -18.80 -21.45 5.97
C THR A 512 -18.49 -22.32 7.19
N ASP A 513 -17.27 -22.27 7.70
CA ASP A 513 -16.77 -23.30 8.63
C ASP A 513 -17.52 -23.28 9.96
N MET A 514 -17.64 -22.11 10.57
CA MET A 514 -18.31 -21.96 11.88
C MET A 514 -19.82 -22.05 11.75
N GLN A 515 -20.41 -21.41 10.73
CA GLN A 515 -21.85 -21.47 10.47
C GLN A 515 -22.33 -22.91 10.24
N ASN A 516 -21.61 -23.68 9.43
CA ASN A 516 -21.95 -25.09 9.19
C ASN A 516 -21.69 -25.94 10.45
N SER A 517 -20.60 -25.67 11.19
CA SER A 517 -20.33 -26.31 12.49
C SER A 517 -21.49 -26.18 13.48
N ILE A 518 -22.06 -24.97 13.59
CA ILE A 518 -23.19 -24.68 14.49
C ILE A 518 -24.43 -25.47 14.03
N VAL A 519 -24.77 -25.42 12.73
CA VAL A 519 -25.91 -26.15 12.16
C VAL A 519 -25.77 -27.65 12.42
N HIS A 520 -24.61 -28.25 12.14
CA HIS A 520 -24.38 -29.68 12.33
C HIS A 520 -24.45 -30.10 13.81
N ARG A 521 -23.88 -29.31 14.73
CA ARG A 521 -23.94 -29.61 16.17
C ARG A 521 -25.36 -29.48 16.72
N ILE A 522 -26.11 -28.44 16.32
CA ILE A 522 -27.53 -28.31 16.70
C ILE A 522 -28.35 -29.47 16.12
N GLN A 523 -28.14 -29.84 14.85
CA GLN A 523 -28.83 -30.97 14.24
C GLN A 523 -28.58 -32.28 15.00
N LYS A 524 -27.32 -32.54 15.43
CA LYS A 524 -26.99 -33.71 16.23
C LYS A 524 -27.75 -33.72 17.56
N LEU A 525 -27.75 -32.61 18.30
CA LEU A 525 -28.49 -32.49 19.56
C LEU A 525 -30.00 -32.66 19.36
N LEU A 526 -30.55 -32.07 18.32
CA LEU A 526 -31.98 -32.18 18.00
C LEU A 526 -32.37 -33.63 17.64
N LYS A 527 -31.57 -34.31 16.81
CA LYS A 527 -31.83 -35.71 16.41
C LYS A 527 -31.91 -36.67 17.60
N GLU A 528 -31.09 -36.48 18.63
CA GLU A 528 -31.14 -37.33 19.83
C GLU A 528 -32.48 -37.21 20.56
N THR A 529 -33.03 -36.00 20.64
CA THR A 529 -34.33 -35.76 21.30
C THR A 529 -35.53 -36.28 20.50
N LEU A 530 -35.43 -36.31 19.17
CA LEU A 530 -36.52 -36.72 18.28
C LEU A 530 -36.75 -38.24 18.23
N ARG A 531 -35.94 -39.03 18.94
CA ARG A 531 -36.02 -40.50 18.94
C ARG A 531 -37.37 -41.01 19.47
N ASN A 532 -37.97 -40.34 20.45
CA ASN A 532 -39.29 -40.72 20.97
C ASN A 532 -40.39 -40.36 19.99
N TYR A 533 -40.35 -39.16 19.41
CA TYR A 533 -41.30 -38.71 18.40
C TYR A 533 -41.31 -39.62 17.15
N PHE A 534 -40.15 -40.16 16.76
CA PHE A 534 -40.03 -41.15 15.68
C PHE A 534 -40.82 -42.45 15.93
N LYS A 535 -40.96 -42.86 17.20
CA LYS A 535 -41.61 -44.12 17.58
C LYS A 535 -43.14 -44.00 17.72
N ILE A 536 -43.72 -42.83 17.50
CA ILE A 536 -45.18 -42.65 17.53
C ILE A 536 -45.82 -43.52 16.45
N SER A 537 -46.72 -44.42 16.87
CA SER A 537 -47.52 -45.28 15.99
C SER A 537 -48.98 -44.82 15.86
N THR A 538 -49.41 -43.84 16.65
CA THR A 538 -50.80 -43.36 16.74
C THR A 538 -51.25 -42.52 15.55
N TRP A 539 -50.42 -42.35 14.52
CA TRP A 539 -50.70 -41.49 13.35
C TRP A 539 -51.98 -41.84 12.57
N SER A 540 -52.40 -43.11 12.61
CA SER A 540 -53.63 -43.60 11.96
C SER A 540 -54.80 -43.84 12.91
N THR A 541 -54.57 -43.83 14.23
CA THR A 541 -55.58 -44.17 15.26
C THR A 541 -55.94 -43.00 16.16
N LEU A 542 -55.33 -41.83 15.94
CA LEU A 542 -55.61 -40.62 16.72
C LEU A 542 -57.01 -40.08 16.38
N GLU A 543 -57.85 -39.98 17.40
CA GLU A 543 -59.11 -39.23 17.37
C GLU A 543 -58.95 -37.99 18.25
N MET A 544 -59.20 -36.81 17.68
CA MET A 544 -59.00 -35.54 18.37
C MET A 544 -60.17 -35.31 19.33
N SER A 545 -59.91 -35.36 20.64
CA SER A 545 -60.92 -35.11 21.68
C SER A 545 -61.40 -33.66 21.59
N VAL A 546 -62.70 -33.47 21.36
CA VAL A 546 -63.35 -32.15 21.40
C VAL A 546 -63.89 -31.96 22.82
N ASP A 547 -63.26 -31.10 23.60
CA ASP A 547 -63.79 -30.69 24.90
C ASP A 547 -64.89 -29.64 24.66
N GLU A 548 -66.12 -29.87 25.13
CA GLU A 548 -67.29 -29.05 24.79
C GLU A 548 -67.23 -27.59 25.30
N ASN A 549 -66.28 -27.26 26.18
CA ASN A 549 -66.17 -25.93 26.82
C ASN A 549 -64.96 -25.09 26.34
N ILE A 550 -64.01 -25.68 25.63
CA ILE A 550 -62.83 -25.01 25.10
C ILE A 550 -62.66 -25.61 23.71
N GLY A 551 -63.00 -24.87 22.65
CA GLY A 551 -62.86 -25.35 21.26
C GLY A 551 -61.47 -25.99 21.00
N PRO A 552 -61.29 -26.72 19.88
CA PRO A 552 -60.16 -27.64 19.70
C PRO A 552 -58.80 -26.95 19.88
N SER A 553 -58.26 -27.01 21.10
CA SER A 553 -56.95 -26.48 21.45
C SER A 553 -55.93 -27.59 21.26
N SER A 554 -55.42 -27.72 20.02
CA SER A 554 -54.39 -28.70 19.72
C SER A 554 -53.09 -28.32 20.44
N VAL A 555 -52.63 -29.18 21.34
CA VAL A 555 -51.28 -29.14 21.93
C VAL A 555 -50.34 -29.96 21.03
N PRO A 556 -49.05 -29.61 20.91
CA PRO A 556 -48.10 -30.47 20.21
C PRO A 556 -48.03 -31.85 20.85
N SER A 557 -47.68 -32.87 20.07
CA SER A 557 -47.52 -34.24 20.56
C SER A 557 -46.59 -34.28 21.77
N ALA A 558 -46.97 -34.99 22.83
CA ALA A 558 -46.24 -34.99 24.10
C ALA A 558 -44.74 -35.37 23.94
N GLU A 559 -44.45 -36.34 23.08
CA GLU A 559 -43.09 -36.79 22.76
C GLU A 559 -42.23 -35.76 22.01
N LEU A 560 -42.83 -34.69 21.48
CA LEU A 560 -42.14 -33.60 20.78
C LEU A 560 -41.74 -32.44 21.70
N VAL A 561 -42.36 -32.33 22.89
CA VAL A 561 -42.20 -31.18 23.79
C VAL A 561 -40.74 -31.00 24.23
N ASN A 562 -40.01 -32.09 24.50
CA ASN A 562 -38.59 -32.02 24.85
C ASN A 562 -37.74 -31.44 23.70
N SER A 563 -38.00 -31.87 22.46
CA SER A 563 -37.31 -31.34 21.27
C SER A 563 -37.58 -29.84 21.06
N ILE A 564 -38.82 -29.40 21.29
CA ILE A 564 -39.22 -27.97 21.26
C ILE A 564 -38.43 -27.19 22.32
N ASN A 565 -38.36 -27.68 23.55
CA ASN A 565 -37.66 -27.00 24.64
C ASN A 565 -36.15 -26.92 24.39
N VAL A 566 -35.52 -28.00 23.92
CA VAL A 566 -34.09 -28.01 23.57
C VAL A 566 -33.81 -27.06 22.41
N LEU A 567 -34.59 -27.11 21.32
CA LEU A 567 -34.39 -26.21 20.19
C LEU A 567 -34.56 -24.74 20.61
N ARG A 568 -35.58 -24.42 21.40
CA ARG A 568 -35.79 -23.06 21.93
C ARG A 568 -34.61 -22.59 22.76
N ARG A 569 -34.07 -23.43 23.65
CA ARG A 569 -32.88 -23.09 24.44
C ARG A 569 -31.67 -22.77 23.56
N LEU A 570 -31.40 -23.63 22.57
CA LEU A 570 -30.26 -23.45 21.67
C LEU A 570 -30.40 -22.21 20.78
N ILE A 571 -31.60 -21.90 20.31
CA ILE A 571 -31.86 -20.71 19.48
C ILE A 571 -31.85 -19.43 20.31
N ASN A 572 -32.41 -19.44 21.52
CA ASN A 572 -32.26 -18.31 22.45
C ASN A 572 -30.79 -18.02 22.73
N LYS A 573 -29.96 -19.07 22.84
CA LYS A 573 -28.52 -18.88 23.00
C LYS A 573 -27.91 -18.23 21.76
N LEU A 574 -28.24 -18.70 20.55
CA LEU A 574 -27.78 -18.08 19.29
C LEU A 574 -28.20 -16.61 19.17
N ASP A 575 -29.44 -16.29 19.53
CA ASP A 575 -30.00 -14.94 19.44
C ASP A 575 -29.38 -13.97 20.46
N SER A 576 -28.84 -14.49 21.56
CA SER A 576 -28.11 -13.69 22.57
C SER A 576 -26.64 -13.40 22.21
N MET A 577 -26.11 -14.00 21.13
CA MET A 577 -24.71 -13.84 20.73
C MET A 577 -24.53 -12.63 19.82
N ASP A 578 -23.37 -11.96 19.91
CA ASP A 578 -22.99 -10.91 18.97
C ASP A 578 -22.49 -11.51 17.65
N ILE A 579 -23.44 -12.02 16.85
CA ILE A 579 -23.23 -12.62 15.52
C ILE A 579 -23.93 -11.75 14.47
N PRO A 580 -23.38 -11.59 13.26
CA PRO A 580 -24.07 -10.88 12.19
C PRO A 580 -25.44 -11.48 11.90
N LEU A 581 -26.46 -10.62 11.77
CA LEU A 581 -27.83 -11.06 11.50
C LEU A 581 -27.91 -11.97 10.26
N ALA A 582 -27.16 -11.66 9.21
CA ALA A 582 -27.09 -12.48 8.00
C ALA A 582 -26.72 -13.94 8.28
N ILE A 583 -25.75 -14.18 9.17
CA ILE A 583 -25.30 -15.52 9.54
C ILE A 583 -26.32 -16.20 10.46
N SER A 584 -26.87 -15.48 11.44
CA SER A 584 -27.93 -16.01 12.32
C SER A 584 -29.14 -16.49 11.51
N LEU A 585 -29.60 -15.69 10.54
CA LEU A 585 -30.68 -16.06 9.64
C LEU A 585 -30.33 -17.27 8.77
N LYS A 586 -29.10 -17.33 8.24
CA LYS A 586 -28.62 -18.48 7.45
C LYS A 586 -28.63 -19.77 8.28
N VAL A 587 -28.15 -19.73 9.53
CA VAL A 587 -28.21 -20.88 10.47
C VAL A 587 -29.66 -21.32 10.69
N LYS A 588 -30.56 -20.38 11.01
CA LYS A 588 -31.99 -20.67 11.24
C LYS A 588 -32.65 -21.28 10.01
N ASN A 589 -32.31 -20.79 8.82
CA ASN A 589 -32.84 -21.30 7.56
C ASN A 589 -32.34 -22.72 7.23
N GLU A 590 -31.07 -23.02 7.49
CA GLU A 590 -30.54 -24.39 7.31
C GLU A 590 -31.17 -25.37 8.31
N LEU A 591 -31.37 -24.95 9.56
CA LEU A 591 -32.08 -25.77 10.55
C LEU A 591 -33.53 -26.04 10.13
N LEU A 592 -34.23 -25.07 9.54
CA LEU A 592 -35.56 -25.30 8.97
C LEU A 592 -35.52 -26.37 7.87
N ASN A 593 -34.55 -26.30 6.96
CA ASN A 593 -34.38 -27.31 5.91
C ASN A 593 -34.17 -28.70 6.50
N VAL A 594 -33.33 -28.81 7.54
CA VAL A 594 -33.08 -30.05 8.28
C VAL A 594 -34.35 -30.59 8.93
N ILE A 595 -35.14 -29.73 9.58
CA ILE A 595 -36.40 -30.11 10.22
C ILE A 595 -37.42 -30.58 9.17
N VAL A 596 -37.61 -29.85 8.08
CA VAL A 596 -38.53 -30.23 7.00
C VAL A 596 -38.15 -31.60 6.42
N ASN A 597 -36.86 -31.83 6.16
CA ASN A 597 -36.39 -33.11 5.65
C ASN A 597 -36.66 -34.25 6.66
N TYR A 598 -36.45 -34.01 7.96
CA TYR A 598 -36.77 -35.01 8.99
C TYR A 598 -38.27 -35.33 9.04
N PHE A 599 -39.14 -34.31 9.06
CA PHE A 599 -40.59 -34.49 9.06
C PHE A 599 -41.10 -35.20 7.80
N THR A 600 -40.49 -34.92 6.65
CA THR A 600 -40.90 -35.55 5.38
C THR A 600 -40.42 -37.00 5.29
N GLU A 601 -39.13 -37.24 5.50
CA GLU A 601 -38.52 -38.55 5.23
C GLU A 601 -38.67 -39.52 6.40
N SER A 602 -38.60 -39.05 7.65
CA SER A 602 -38.61 -39.91 8.84
C SER A 602 -39.98 -40.06 9.50
N ILE A 603 -40.95 -39.20 9.21
CA ILE A 603 -42.31 -39.30 9.76
C ILE A 603 -43.33 -39.49 8.67
N LEU A 604 -43.46 -38.51 7.77
CA LEU A 604 -44.54 -38.50 6.78
C LEU A 604 -44.46 -39.73 5.89
N LYS A 605 -43.31 -40.02 5.25
CA LYS A 605 -43.17 -41.14 4.30
C LYS A 605 -43.26 -42.54 4.92
N LEU A 606 -42.97 -42.69 6.21
CA LEU A 606 -42.90 -43.99 6.88
C LEU A 606 -44.21 -44.43 7.56
N ASN A 607 -45.13 -43.49 7.79
CA ASN A 607 -46.37 -43.77 8.52
C ASN A 607 -47.61 -43.61 7.64
N LYS A 608 -48.70 -44.27 8.06
CA LYS A 608 -50.04 -44.02 7.53
C LYS A 608 -50.78 -43.01 8.41
N PHE A 609 -51.56 -42.13 7.80
CA PHE A 609 -52.23 -41.03 8.50
C PHE A 609 -53.74 -41.06 8.26
N ASN A 610 -54.51 -40.78 9.32
CA ASN A 610 -55.92 -40.37 9.21
C ASN A 610 -56.02 -38.82 9.17
N GLU A 611 -57.22 -38.26 9.05
CA GLU A 611 -57.41 -36.80 8.92
C GLU A 611 -56.85 -36.02 10.12
N ASN A 612 -57.14 -36.50 11.34
CA ASN A 612 -56.69 -35.88 12.59
C ASN A 612 -55.17 -35.99 12.79
N GLY A 613 -54.59 -37.15 12.49
CA GLY A 613 -53.15 -37.39 12.55
C GLY A 613 -52.38 -36.53 11.56
N LEU A 614 -52.94 -36.26 10.38
CA LEU A 614 -52.34 -35.35 9.39
C LEU A 614 -52.41 -33.87 9.85
N ASN A 615 -53.48 -33.48 10.54
CA ASN A 615 -53.59 -32.19 11.21
C ASN A 615 -52.57 -32.05 12.34
N GLN A 616 -52.43 -33.07 13.20
CA GLN A 616 -51.47 -33.10 14.29
C GLN A 616 -50.04 -33.01 13.77
N PHE A 617 -49.69 -33.75 12.71
CA PHE A 617 -48.39 -33.68 12.05
C PHE A 617 -48.03 -32.24 11.62
N LEU A 618 -49.00 -31.53 11.02
CA LEU A 618 -48.77 -30.16 10.56
C LEU A 618 -48.70 -29.18 11.74
N HIS A 619 -49.49 -29.39 12.79
CA HIS A 619 -49.43 -28.59 14.02
C HIS A 619 -48.07 -28.76 14.71
N ASP A 620 -47.60 -29.98 14.87
CA ASP A 620 -46.29 -30.33 15.44
C ASP A 620 -45.14 -29.69 14.65
N PHE A 621 -45.20 -29.75 13.32
CA PHE A 621 -44.23 -29.07 12.46
C PHE A 621 -44.23 -27.56 12.67
N LYS A 622 -45.41 -26.92 12.72
CA LYS A 622 -45.53 -25.47 12.97
C LYS A 622 -45.00 -25.09 14.35
N SER A 623 -45.28 -25.89 15.38
CA SER A 623 -44.83 -25.66 16.76
C SER A 623 -43.32 -25.74 16.91
N LEU A 624 -42.66 -26.66 16.20
CA LEU A 624 -41.19 -26.75 16.21
C LEU A 624 -40.52 -25.69 15.32
N SER A 625 -41.06 -25.44 14.12
CA SER A 625 -40.48 -24.51 13.15
C SER A 625 -40.62 -23.04 13.55
N SER A 626 -41.69 -22.68 14.27
CA SER A 626 -41.92 -21.30 14.73
C SER A 626 -40.85 -20.79 15.69
N ILE A 627 -40.14 -21.69 16.39
CA ILE A 627 -39.00 -21.36 17.25
C ILE A 627 -37.89 -20.65 16.46
N LEU A 628 -37.68 -21.06 15.20
CA LEU A 628 -36.64 -20.49 14.35
C LEU A 628 -37.01 -19.10 13.80
N SER A 629 -38.26 -18.66 13.99
CA SER A 629 -38.74 -17.26 13.90
C SER A 629 -37.95 -16.35 12.96
N LEU A 630 -37.97 -16.64 11.65
CA LEU A 630 -37.39 -15.76 10.65
C LEU A 630 -38.19 -14.44 10.57
N PRO A 631 -37.58 -13.32 10.13
CA PRO A 631 -38.29 -12.07 9.88
C PRO A 631 -39.54 -12.30 9.02
N SER A 632 -40.59 -11.51 9.26
CA SER A 632 -41.94 -11.66 8.67
C SER A 632 -41.99 -11.77 7.14
N HIS A 633 -40.96 -11.30 6.45
CA HIS A 633 -40.86 -11.34 4.99
C HIS A 633 -40.02 -12.51 4.42
N ALA A 634 -39.32 -13.25 5.28
CA ALA A 634 -38.42 -14.33 4.85
C ALA A 634 -39.16 -15.67 4.74
N THR A 635 -39.56 -16.02 3.52
CA THR A 635 -40.22 -17.29 3.23
C THR A 635 -39.21 -18.40 2.96
N ASN A 636 -39.26 -19.50 3.73
CA ASN A 636 -38.45 -20.69 3.45
C ASN A 636 -39.16 -21.60 2.41
N TYR A 637 -38.46 -21.87 1.30
CA TYR A 637 -38.97 -22.69 0.18
C TYR A 637 -39.38 -24.12 0.60
N LYS A 638 -38.59 -24.78 1.46
CA LYS A 638 -38.86 -26.15 1.93
C LYS A 638 -40.06 -26.20 2.86
N CYS A 639 -40.20 -25.22 3.76
CA CYS A 639 -41.36 -25.10 4.63
C CYS A 639 -42.66 -24.94 3.82
N MET A 640 -42.67 -24.08 2.80
CA MET A 640 -43.85 -23.91 1.94
C MET A 640 -44.15 -25.19 1.15
N SER A 641 -43.11 -25.85 0.62
CA SER A 641 -43.25 -27.15 -0.06
C SER A 641 -43.90 -28.21 0.84
N LEU A 642 -43.55 -28.27 2.13
CA LEU A 642 -44.16 -29.23 3.07
C LEU A 642 -45.62 -28.89 3.36
N HIS A 643 -45.96 -27.60 3.51
CA HIS A 643 -47.35 -27.18 3.68
C HIS A 643 -48.21 -27.55 2.46
N GLU A 644 -47.71 -27.31 1.25
CA GLU A 644 -48.38 -27.71 0.01
C GLU A 644 -48.47 -29.24 -0.13
N LEU A 645 -47.42 -29.97 0.25
CA LEU A 645 -47.44 -31.44 0.26
C LEU A 645 -48.56 -31.97 1.15
N VAL A 646 -48.71 -31.44 2.36
CA VAL A 646 -49.79 -31.85 3.28
C VAL A 646 -51.17 -31.43 2.75
N LYS A 647 -51.30 -30.27 2.10
CA LYS A 647 -52.55 -29.87 1.43
C LYS A 647 -52.96 -30.87 0.34
N ILE A 648 -52.02 -31.36 -0.45
CA ILE A 648 -52.31 -32.42 -1.45
C ILE A 648 -52.71 -33.72 -0.75
N LEU A 649 -52.05 -34.12 0.35
CA LEU A 649 -52.42 -35.33 1.08
C LEU A 649 -53.85 -35.29 1.64
N LYS A 650 -54.35 -34.08 1.97
CA LYS A 650 -55.74 -33.87 2.39
C LYS A 650 -56.77 -34.00 1.27
N LEU A 651 -56.36 -34.09 0.01
CA LEU A 651 -57.25 -34.33 -1.13
C LEU A 651 -58.09 -35.61 -0.96
N LYS A 652 -57.60 -36.60 -0.19
CA LYS A 652 -58.36 -37.80 0.21
C LYS A 652 -59.72 -37.46 0.84
N TYR A 653 -59.77 -36.37 1.60
CA TYR A 653 -60.93 -35.93 2.36
C TYR A 653 -61.69 -34.77 1.69
N ASP A 654 -61.28 -34.33 0.50
CA ASP A 654 -61.98 -33.29 -0.25
C ASP A 654 -62.89 -33.91 -1.33
N PRO A 655 -64.21 -34.00 -1.09
CA PRO A 655 -65.14 -34.62 -2.03
C PRO A 655 -65.25 -33.86 -3.35
N ASN A 656 -64.96 -32.55 -3.37
CA ASN A 656 -65.19 -31.69 -4.53
C ASN A 656 -64.13 -31.87 -5.63
N ASN A 657 -62.95 -32.41 -5.28
CA ASN A 657 -61.79 -32.48 -6.17
C ASN A 657 -61.19 -33.90 -6.28
N GLN A 658 -61.91 -34.95 -5.86
CA GLN A 658 -61.42 -36.34 -5.90
C GLN A 658 -61.09 -36.84 -7.32
N GLN A 659 -61.52 -36.15 -8.38
CA GLN A 659 -61.12 -36.42 -9.76
C GLN A 659 -59.59 -36.47 -9.95
N PHE A 660 -58.83 -35.74 -9.14
CA PHE A 660 -57.36 -35.74 -9.17
C PHE A 660 -56.73 -37.04 -8.58
N LEU A 661 -57.53 -37.91 -7.97
CA LEU A 661 -57.11 -39.24 -7.49
C LEU A 661 -57.28 -40.34 -8.53
N ASN A 662 -57.60 -39.99 -9.79
CA ASN A 662 -57.64 -40.95 -10.89
C ASN A 662 -56.21 -41.44 -11.23
N PRO A 663 -55.94 -42.76 -11.25
CA PRO A 663 -54.61 -43.30 -11.57
C PRO A 663 -54.10 -42.92 -12.96
N GLU A 664 -54.99 -42.70 -13.95
CA GLU A 664 -54.59 -42.26 -15.28
C GLU A 664 -54.08 -40.82 -15.25
N TYR A 665 -54.77 -39.92 -14.54
CA TYR A 665 -54.36 -38.53 -14.34
C TYR A 665 -52.95 -38.43 -13.71
N ILE A 666 -52.67 -39.26 -12.71
CA ILE A 666 -51.37 -39.27 -12.02
C ILE A 666 -50.25 -39.83 -12.91
N LYS A 667 -50.54 -40.81 -13.77
CA LYS A 667 -49.58 -41.37 -14.73
C LYS A 667 -49.24 -40.41 -15.86
N THR A 668 -50.22 -39.60 -16.30
CA THR A 668 -50.03 -38.58 -17.34
C THR A 668 -49.04 -37.49 -16.92
N GLY A 669 -48.89 -37.22 -15.62
CA GLY A 669 -47.91 -36.27 -15.10
C GLY A 669 -48.21 -34.79 -15.39
N ASN A 670 -49.40 -34.47 -15.92
CA ASN A 670 -49.84 -33.10 -16.18
C ASN A 670 -50.66 -32.55 -15.01
N PHE A 671 -50.00 -31.84 -14.09
CA PHE A 671 -50.60 -31.38 -12.83
C PHE A 671 -51.09 -29.92 -12.84
N THR A 672 -51.25 -29.29 -14.01
CA THR A 672 -51.60 -27.87 -14.12
C THR A 672 -52.94 -27.54 -13.44
N SER A 673 -53.97 -28.35 -13.67
CA SER A 673 -55.30 -28.16 -13.07
C SER A 673 -55.29 -28.31 -11.55
N LEU A 674 -54.53 -29.28 -11.01
CA LEU A 674 -54.34 -29.44 -9.57
C LEU A 674 -53.57 -28.26 -8.95
N LYS A 675 -52.55 -27.75 -9.65
CA LYS A 675 -51.75 -26.61 -9.18
C LYS A 675 -52.58 -25.34 -9.06
N GLU A 676 -53.47 -25.10 -10.02
CA GLU A 676 -54.38 -23.96 -9.98
C GLU A 676 -55.43 -24.12 -8.86
N ALA A 677 -56.09 -25.29 -8.77
CA ALA A 677 -57.13 -25.55 -7.79
C ALA A 677 -56.67 -25.39 -6.33
N TYR A 678 -55.45 -25.84 -6.00
CA TYR A 678 -54.90 -25.76 -4.64
C TYR A 678 -53.86 -24.65 -4.46
N SER A 679 -53.68 -23.79 -5.48
CA SER A 679 -52.67 -22.72 -5.50
C SER A 679 -51.26 -23.21 -5.12
N ILE A 680 -50.83 -24.32 -5.71
CA ILE A 680 -49.52 -24.95 -5.47
C ILE A 680 -48.46 -24.21 -6.29
N LYS A 681 -47.53 -23.55 -5.61
CA LYS A 681 -46.47 -22.72 -6.21
C LYS A 681 -45.06 -23.27 -5.99
N TYR A 682 -44.82 -24.01 -4.91
CA TYR A 682 -43.48 -24.41 -4.48
C TYR A 682 -43.20 -25.90 -4.74
N LEU A 683 -44.19 -26.76 -4.64
CA LEU A 683 -44.03 -28.20 -4.81
C LEU A 683 -43.81 -28.58 -6.28
N LYS A 684 -42.71 -29.30 -6.55
CA LYS A 684 -42.36 -29.79 -7.89
C LYS A 684 -43.18 -31.01 -8.30
N ASP A 685 -43.39 -31.17 -9.60
CA ASP A 685 -44.23 -32.19 -10.25
C ASP A 685 -43.91 -33.61 -9.80
N THR A 686 -42.62 -33.95 -9.65
CA THR A 686 -42.18 -35.24 -9.11
C THR A 686 -42.78 -35.53 -7.73
N LYS A 687 -42.76 -34.53 -6.84
CA LYS A 687 -43.31 -34.67 -5.48
C LYS A 687 -44.83 -34.61 -5.45
N ILE A 688 -45.46 -33.93 -6.41
CA ILE A 688 -46.92 -33.93 -6.58
C ILE A 688 -47.37 -35.35 -6.94
N GLN A 689 -46.71 -35.98 -7.92
CA GLN A 689 -47.00 -37.34 -8.33
C GLN A 689 -46.85 -38.33 -7.16
N ASP A 690 -45.74 -38.27 -6.44
CA ASP A 690 -45.51 -39.09 -5.25
C ASP A 690 -46.58 -38.88 -4.17
N ALA A 691 -47.02 -37.65 -3.95
CA ALA A 691 -48.05 -37.32 -2.97
C ALA A 691 -49.40 -37.93 -3.32
N LEU A 692 -49.81 -37.87 -4.60
CA LEU A 692 -51.05 -38.45 -5.08
C LEU A 692 -51.00 -39.99 -5.04
N TYR A 693 -49.89 -40.60 -5.44
CA TYR A 693 -49.69 -42.04 -5.27
C TYR A 693 -49.74 -42.47 -3.80
N ARG A 694 -49.27 -41.63 -2.89
CA ARG A 694 -49.33 -41.91 -1.46
C ARG A 694 -50.77 -42.07 -0.96
N ILE A 695 -51.70 -41.31 -1.53
CA ILE A 695 -53.14 -41.44 -1.27
C ILE A 695 -53.69 -42.72 -1.92
N ILE A 696 -53.42 -42.95 -3.21
CA ILE A 696 -53.92 -44.14 -3.94
C ILE A 696 -53.48 -45.45 -3.30
N TYR A 697 -52.24 -45.53 -2.84
CA TYR A 697 -51.69 -46.74 -2.21
C TYR A 697 -52.17 -46.94 -0.76
N GLY A 698 -53.16 -46.16 -0.30
CA GLY A 698 -53.76 -46.33 1.03
C GLY A 698 -52.79 -46.04 2.16
N ASN A 699 -51.88 -45.08 1.98
CA ASN A 699 -51.06 -44.54 3.07
C ASN A 699 -51.74 -43.35 3.77
N ILE A 700 -52.78 -42.79 3.16
CA ILE A 700 -53.70 -41.85 3.79
C ILE A 700 -55.05 -42.58 3.86
N LEU A 701 -55.56 -42.79 5.08
CA LEU A 701 -56.69 -43.68 5.38
C LEU A 701 -58.04 -43.01 5.16
#